data_AF-A0A1V6Q7P7-F1
#
_entry.id   AF-A0A1V6Q7P7-F1
#
_cell.length_a   1.000
_cell.length_b   1.000
_cell.length_c   1.000
_cell.angle_alpha   90.00
_cell.angle_beta   90.00
_cell.angle_gamma   90.00
#
_symmetry.space_group_name_H-M   'P 1'
#
loop_
_entity.id
_entity.type
_entity.pdbx_description
1 polymer ?
#
loop_
_entity_poly.entity_id
_entity_poly.type
_entity_poly.pdbx_seq_one_letter_code
_entity_poly.pdbx_strand_id
1 'polypeptide(L)'
;MIKLLTFPVLAALALDVFAVPTHSPRNFADSGLLVETTSGSVRGFVNHTAPEVRQFLGVPFAEPPVGDLRFARPQKKKHGGTIKAFSLPNSCMQQFDINSSTIYTEYESEFLISGGNSEDCLYLSIWAPSLDTLQSQQRPLPVLLYIPGGGFTSGGQASMYKIPDKWVQRTQSHIVVIMNYRVNVFGFPNAKGLEDQNVGFLDQRLAVEWVHANIGNFGGDPERITLWGQSAGAGSVAVYPYGYPDNPLVAGLIADSGGPGIVSGSDVAHTNFTFFAGLVGCKGLSAEKELSCVRKVPAQALENALSYYSGNDTLPSISFKPVIDNKTAFSNWTERILDGKVAKTPMIIGSNSNEGAGFVSFTPNGPGDQALAGATKIISCPVASEAKNRHLGDLPTYRYEYAGNFTNISPLPWFGAYHSSELPLLFGTHSEYGGASTKFEWEMSYAMEALWLSFAEDPMRGPVRAALGNIAANPTTETFFSWPQFAQGSADMLLFAKDNKLMQLVESSIDLLASLIDLPNLGFVVTNRPIRIGPKNRVGRAHNTTMMTSLLPFLLIALGGLLNLTNAEYTGTDCNPLNKTCDADPALGTEHTWLFNSTLDSELWDMRTGTLDYTSEGADFTIKTENASTLLVSNFYIFFGVMEAHVKMAKGAGIISSVILQSDDLDEIDWEWVGYNTSGVQSDFFGKGNTTTSDRGGYHAVSNADTEWHNYTSYWDKDRLEWWIDGDLVRTVNYSEPLTVYGKNYPQTPCQVKVSNWPVGVKGQSVGNLEWGGGLVNWTNVPFTMSVQKIRVQDFHSGKEYKYSGHTGTYESIDVVSGNSTAKTQINKKPAETLAQKWDDLGTGAHIGVYAGAAVAGALLISAFAWFCIRQRRDGKLQRALHDGQNDAELINLAENKMRWRQSELFRQNQKYQPVP
;
A
#
# COMPACT_ATOMS: atom_id res chain seq x y z
N MET A 1 17.06 -43.84 -81.12
CA MET A 1 16.38 -43.07 -82.20
C MET A 1 15.74 -41.84 -81.59
N ILE A 2 15.89 -40.67 -82.26
CA ILE A 2 14.87 -39.62 -82.46
C ILE A 2 14.23 -39.03 -81.18
N LYS A 3 14.75 -37.91 -80.64
CA LYS A 3 14.53 -36.47 -80.98
C LYS A 3 13.22 -35.91 -80.39
N LEU A 4 13.21 -34.88 -79.53
CA LEU A 4 13.55 -33.43 -79.70
C LEU A 4 12.52 -32.64 -80.54
N LEU A 5 11.97 -31.55 -79.97
CA LEU A 5 11.39 -30.30 -80.53
C LEU A 5 10.65 -29.58 -79.36
N THR A 6 11.18 -28.56 -78.66
CA THR A 6 11.32 -27.11 -78.97
C THR A 6 10.03 -26.28 -79.12
N PHE A 7 9.77 -25.40 -78.14
CA PHE A 7 9.35 -23.96 -78.20
C PHE A 7 8.22 -23.50 -79.18
N PRO A 8 7.33 -22.55 -78.79
CA PRO A 8 7.78 -21.20 -78.39
C PRO A 8 7.01 -20.45 -77.28
N VAL A 9 7.58 -19.29 -76.94
CA VAL A 9 7.12 -18.23 -76.03
C VAL A 9 5.87 -17.52 -76.54
N LEU A 10 4.97 -17.14 -75.63
CA LEU A 10 4.25 -15.87 -75.72
C LEU A 10 4.12 -15.23 -74.33
N ALA A 11 4.55 -13.97 -74.20
CA ALA A 11 4.49 -13.23 -72.95
C ALA A 11 3.16 -12.47 -72.82
N ALA A 12 2.57 -12.51 -71.64
CA ALA A 12 1.51 -11.58 -71.23
C ALA A 12 1.83 -11.09 -69.82
N LEU A 13 2.16 -9.80 -69.70
CA LEU A 13 2.29 -9.12 -68.41
C LEU A 13 0.90 -8.91 -67.83
N ALA A 14 0.58 -9.65 -66.76
CA ALA A 14 -0.48 -9.27 -65.83
C ALA A 14 0.20 -8.67 -64.58
N LEU A 15 -0.32 -7.54 -64.09
CA LEU A 15 0.13 -6.99 -62.82
C LEU A 15 -0.46 -7.84 -61.70
N ASP A 16 0.40 -8.50 -60.92
CA ASP A 16 0.01 -9.04 -59.62
C ASP A 16 -0.31 -7.89 -58.67
N VAL A 17 -1.62 -7.62 -58.53
CA VAL A 17 -2.12 -6.85 -57.39
C VAL A 17 -1.86 -7.67 -56.14
N PHE A 18 -1.09 -7.13 -55.21
CA PHE A 18 -0.86 -7.73 -53.90
C PHE A 18 -2.19 -7.93 -53.16
N ALA A 19 -2.75 -9.14 -53.27
CA ALA A 19 -3.83 -9.60 -52.42
C ALA A 19 -3.25 -9.78 -51.01
N VAL A 20 -3.49 -8.80 -50.14
CA VAL A 20 -3.24 -8.93 -48.70
C VAL A 20 -4.00 -10.18 -48.23
N PRO A 21 -3.35 -11.16 -47.57
CA PRO A 21 -4.04 -12.33 -47.07
C PRO A 21 -5.01 -11.89 -45.98
N THR A 22 -6.31 -11.94 -46.31
CA THR A 22 -7.37 -11.73 -45.34
C THR A 22 -7.27 -12.80 -44.26
N HIS A 23 -6.78 -12.40 -43.08
CA HIS A 23 -6.75 -13.27 -41.92
C HIS A 23 -8.18 -13.68 -41.59
N SER A 24 -8.53 -14.92 -41.95
CA SER A 24 -9.70 -15.57 -41.38
C SER A 24 -9.46 -15.66 -39.87
N PRO A 25 -10.44 -15.30 -39.02
CA PRO A 25 -10.28 -15.47 -37.58
C PRO A 25 -10.07 -16.95 -37.29
N ARG A 26 -8.87 -17.32 -36.81
CA ARG A 26 -8.61 -18.69 -36.32
C ARG A 26 -9.64 -19.00 -35.24
N ASN A 27 -10.30 -20.14 -35.34
CA ASN A 27 -11.21 -20.59 -34.27
C ASN A 27 -10.42 -20.68 -32.95
N PHE A 28 -11.00 -20.26 -31.83
CA PHE A 28 -10.30 -20.29 -30.52
C PHE A 28 -9.88 -21.70 -30.06
N ALA A 29 -10.45 -22.76 -30.65
CA ALA A 29 -10.01 -24.14 -30.47
C ALA A 29 -8.69 -24.45 -31.22
N ASP A 30 -8.45 -23.78 -32.35
CA ASP A 30 -7.30 -23.96 -33.25
C ASP A 30 -6.04 -23.21 -32.75
N SER A 31 -6.20 -22.26 -31.83
CA SER A 31 -5.10 -21.56 -31.16
C SER A 31 -4.68 -22.18 -29.82
N GLY A 32 -5.34 -23.25 -29.38
CA GLY A 32 -5.04 -23.91 -28.09
C GLY A 32 -5.33 -23.03 -26.88
N LEU A 33 -6.18 -22.01 -27.03
CA LEU A 33 -6.60 -21.09 -25.97
C LEU A 33 -7.88 -21.54 -25.24
N LEU A 34 -8.52 -22.63 -25.67
CA LEU A 34 -9.60 -23.29 -24.95
C LEU A 34 -9.11 -24.68 -24.52
N VAL A 35 -9.02 -24.92 -23.21
CA VAL A 35 -8.43 -26.12 -22.60
C VAL A 35 -9.41 -26.74 -21.62
N GLU A 36 -9.73 -28.02 -21.77
CA GLU A 36 -10.62 -28.72 -20.83
C GLU A 36 -9.91 -29.07 -19.51
N THR A 37 -10.61 -28.92 -18.38
CA THR A 37 -10.08 -29.22 -17.04
C THR A 37 -11.15 -29.82 -16.14
N THR A 38 -10.77 -30.37 -14.99
CA THR A 38 -11.69 -30.84 -13.94
C THR A 38 -12.58 -29.71 -13.39
N SER A 39 -12.19 -28.44 -13.53
CA SER A 39 -13.00 -27.27 -13.17
C SER A 39 -13.99 -26.84 -14.26
N GLY A 40 -13.89 -27.39 -15.47
CA GLY A 40 -14.59 -26.94 -16.69
C GLY A 40 -13.62 -26.43 -17.76
N SER A 41 -14.15 -26.00 -18.91
CA SER A 41 -13.35 -25.46 -20.01
C SER A 41 -12.72 -24.12 -19.64
N VAL A 42 -11.41 -23.99 -19.72
CA VAL A 42 -10.67 -22.75 -19.41
C VAL A 42 -10.32 -22.03 -20.71
N ARG A 43 -10.71 -20.76 -20.83
CA ARG A 43 -10.36 -19.90 -21.96
C ARG A 43 -9.27 -18.89 -21.56
N GLY A 44 -8.09 -19.04 -22.13
CA GLY A 44 -6.97 -18.11 -21.99
C GLY A 44 -6.87 -17.11 -23.14
N PHE A 45 -5.77 -16.35 -23.17
CA PHE A 45 -5.45 -15.33 -24.17
C PHE A 45 -3.95 -15.33 -24.50
N VAL A 46 -3.53 -14.44 -25.40
CA VAL A 46 -2.13 -14.14 -25.70
C VAL A 46 -1.91 -12.65 -25.43
N ASN A 47 -0.86 -12.29 -24.70
CA ASN A 47 -0.51 -10.89 -24.45
C ASN A 47 0.38 -10.36 -25.59
N HIS A 48 0.15 -9.11 -26.02
CA HIS A 48 0.96 -8.45 -27.05
C HIS A 48 2.44 -8.28 -26.65
N THR A 49 2.75 -8.22 -25.35
CA THR A 49 4.12 -8.19 -24.81
C THR A 49 4.81 -9.56 -24.82
N ALA A 50 4.05 -10.65 -24.99
CA ALA A 50 4.51 -12.03 -24.99
C ALA A 50 3.72 -12.88 -26.02
N PRO A 51 3.80 -12.55 -27.33
CA PRO A 51 2.97 -13.16 -28.38
C PRO A 51 3.13 -14.68 -28.55
N GLU A 52 4.22 -15.27 -28.05
CA GLU A 52 4.46 -16.73 -28.12
C GLU A 52 4.05 -17.48 -26.84
N VAL A 53 3.27 -16.83 -25.95
CA VAL A 53 2.83 -17.39 -24.66
C VAL A 53 1.31 -17.40 -24.58
N ARG A 54 0.74 -18.58 -24.34
CA ARG A 54 -0.66 -18.76 -23.98
C ARG A 54 -0.80 -18.56 -22.47
N GLN A 55 -1.55 -17.53 -22.08
CA GLN A 55 -1.77 -17.14 -20.70
C GLN A 55 -3.18 -17.51 -20.26
N PHE A 56 -3.30 -18.20 -19.13
CA PHE A 56 -4.56 -18.59 -18.50
C PHE A 56 -4.52 -18.08 -17.06
N LEU A 57 -4.96 -16.83 -16.87
CA LEU A 57 -4.80 -16.12 -15.61
C LEU A 57 -6.10 -16.19 -14.79
N GLY A 58 -6.03 -16.61 -13.53
CA GLY A 58 -7.21 -16.71 -12.65
C GLY A 58 -8.08 -17.95 -12.88
N VAL A 59 -7.48 -19.15 -12.93
CA VAL A 59 -8.18 -20.44 -13.02
C VAL A 59 -8.53 -20.97 -11.61
N PRO A 60 -9.81 -21.22 -11.27
CA PRO A 60 -10.19 -21.72 -9.95
C PRO A 60 -9.85 -23.21 -9.78
N PHE A 61 -9.06 -23.52 -8.75
CA PHE A 61 -8.76 -24.91 -8.37
C PHE A 61 -9.63 -25.43 -7.22
N ALA A 62 -10.19 -24.51 -6.41
CA ALA A 62 -11.09 -24.82 -5.30
C ALA A 62 -12.44 -24.10 -5.44
N GLU A 63 -13.44 -24.51 -4.65
CA GLU A 63 -14.60 -23.66 -4.38
C GLU A 63 -14.23 -22.46 -3.50
N PRO A 64 -14.91 -21.30 -3.65
CA PRO A 64 -14.66 -20.11 -2.83
C PRO A 64 -14.76 -20.44 -1.33
N PRO A 65 -13.71 -20.18 -0.51
CA PRO A 65 -13.67 -20.54 0.90
C PRO A 65 -14.44 -19.54 1.80
N VAL A 66 -15.65 -19.17 1.37
CA VAL A 66 -16.52 -18.16 2.02
C VAL A 66 -17.54 -18.79 2.96
N GLY A 67 -18.07 -18.01 3.91
CA GLY A 67 -19.14 -18.43 4.82
C GLY A 67 -18.72 -19.64 5.67
N ASP A 68 -19.46 -20.75 5.58
CA ASP A 68 -19.13 -21.98 6.31
C ASP A 68 -17.82 -22.64 5.84
N LEU A 69 -17.34 -22.34 4.63
CA LEU A 69 -16.03 -22.79 4.14
C LEU A 69 -14.87 -21.91 4.62
N ARG A 70 -15.14 -20.76 5.26
CA ARG A 70 -14.08 -19.96 5.91
C ARG A 70 -13.42 -20.80 6.99
N PHE A 71 -12.09 -20.77 7.04
CA PHE A 71 -11.26 -21.61 7.91
C PHE A 71 -11.42 -23.13 7.70
N ALA A 72 -12.22 -23.60 6.73
CA ALA A 72 -12.38 -25.02 6.45
C ALA A 72 -11.34 -25.51 5.44
N ARG A 73 -11.11 -26.82 5.40
CA ARG A 73 -10.35 -27.50 4.35
C ARG A 73 -10.95 -27.15 2.98
N PRO A 74 -10.13 -26.75 1.98
CA PRO A 74 -10.64 -26.35 0.68
C PRO A 74 -11.33 -27.53 -0.03
N GLN A 75 -12.35 -27.22 -0.81
CA GLN A 75 -13.12 -28.20 -1.57
C GLN A 75 -12.74 -28.12 -3.04
N LYS A 76 -12.60 -29.26 -3.72
CA LYS A 76 -12.31 -29.31 -5.17
C LYS A 76 -13.34 -28.50 -5.94
N LYS A 77 -12.90 -27.64 -6.86
CA LYS A 77 -13.82 -26.90 -7.72
C LYS A 77 -14.70 -27.88 -8.50
N LYS A 78 -16.02 -27.72 -8.42
CA LYS A 78 -16.95 -28.51 -9.24
C LYS A 78 -16.82 -28.10 -10.70
N HIS A 79 -16.85 -29.09 -11.58
CA HIS A 79 -16.85 -28.88 -13.02
C HIS A 79 -18.00 -27.96 -13.44
N GLY A 80 -17.66 -26.79 -13.98
CA GLY A 80 -18.60 -25.75 -14.41
C GLY A 80 -18.70 -25.60 -15.93
N GLY A 81 -19.20 -24.44 -16.35
CA GLY A 81 -19.12 -23.96 -17.75
C GLY A 81 -17.76 -23.34 -18.07
N THR A 82 -17.68 -22.59 -19.17
CA THR A 82 -16.42 -21.98 -19.59
C THR A 82 -15.94 -20.88 -18.63
N ILE A 83 -14.75 -21.07 -18.07
CA ILE A 83 -14.00 -20.11 -17.25
C ILE A 83 -13.27 -19.13 -18.17
N LYS A 84 -13.36 -17.82 -17.90
CA LYS A 84 -12.59 -16.77 -18.58
C LYS A 84 -11.34 -16.47 -17.77
N ALA A 85 -10.17 -16.90 -18.24
CA ALA A 85 -8.91 -16.79 -17.53
C ALA A 85 -8.02 -15.69 -18.16
N PHE A 86 -8.44 -14.44 -18.00
CA PHE A 86 -7.92 -13.27 -18.75
C PHE A 86 -7.15 -12.24 -17.90
N SER A 87 -7.18 -12.36 -16.58
CA SER A 87 -6.57 -11.40 -15.65
C SER A 87 -6.05 -12.13 -14.43
N LEU A 88 -5.02 -11.56 -13.78
CA LEU A 88 -4.58 -12.08 -12.48
C LEU A 88 -5.75 -11.97 -11.47
N PRO A 89 -5.99 -13.00 -10.65
CA PRO A 89 -7.09 -13.01 -9.69
C PRO A 89 -6.75 -12.15 -8.47
N ASN A 90 -7.78 -11.75 -7.72
CA ASN A 90 -7.59 -11.13 -6.40
C ASN A 90 -6.68 -11.99 -5.52
N SER A 91 -5.82 -11.33 -4.74
CA SER A 91 -5.03 -12.01 -3.72
C SER A 91 -5.93 -12.48 -2.57
N CYS A 92 -5.46 -13.38 -1.71
CA CYS A 92 -6.24 -13.76 -0.53
C CYS A 92 -6.30 -12.62 0.50
N MET A 93 -7.41 -12.52 1.24
CA MET A 93 -7.53 -11.62 2.39
C MET A 93 -6.26 -11.69 3.25
N GLN A 94 -5.61 -10.55 3.45
CA GLN A 94 -4.29 -10.49 4.08
C GLN A 94 -4.17 -9.25 4.96
N GLN A 95 -3.25 -9.27 5.93
CA GLN A 95 -3.06 -8.08 6.77
C GLN A 95 -2.13 -7.09 6.06
N PHE A 96 -2.44 -5.80 6.18
CA PHE A 96 -1.58 -4.71 5.72
C PHE A 96 -0.93 -4.03 6.92
N ASP A 97 0.40 -3.92 6.90
CA ASP A 97 1.13 -3.15 7.91
C ASP A 97 1.13 -1.68 7.50
N ILE A 98 0.35 -0.87 8.21
CA ILE A 98 0.13 0.55 7.92
C ILE A 98 1.17 1.48 8.55
N ASN A 99 2.04 0.96 9.43
CA ASN A 99 2.98 1.76 10.23
C ASN A 99 4.45 1.37 10.03
N SER A 100 4.73 0.20 9.46
CA SER A 100 6.09 -0.25 9.12
C SER A 100 6.52 0.17 7.72
N SER A 101 7.59 0.95 7.66
CA SER A 101 8.33 1.24 6.43
C SER A 101 9.40 0.16 6.22
N THR A 102 9.44 -0.45 5.04
CA THR A 102 10.37 -1.54 4.65
C THR A 102 10.94 -1.27 3.26
N ILE A 103 11.98 -2.00 2.84
CA ILE A 103 12.52 -1.86 1.48
C ILE A 103 11.46 -2.08 0.38
N TYR A 104 10.49 -2.98 0.62
CA TYR A 104 9.42 -3.28 -0.33
C TYR A 104 8.39 -2.16 -0.46
N THR A 105 8.14 -1.41 0.61
CA THR A 105 7.17 -0.29 0.58
C THR A 105 7.78 1.02 0.10
N GLU A 106 9.11 1.14 0.10
CA GLU A 106 9.83 2.39 -0.19
C GLU A 106 10.58 2.38 -1.52
N TYR A 107 11.05 1.21 -1.98
CA TYR A 107 11.89 1.08 -3.19
C TYR A 107 11.47 -0.04 -4.14
N GLU A 108 10.84 -1.10 -3.64
CA GLU A 108 10.61 -2.34 -4.41
C GLU A 108 9.11 -2.72 -4.44
N SER A 109 8.23 -1.76 -4.77
CA SER A 109 6.78 -1.92 -4.60
C SER A 109 6.17 -2.96 -5.53
N GLU A 110 6.81 -3.31 -6.63
CA GLU A 110 6.35 -4.35 -7.55
C GLU A 110 6.52 -5.80 -7.02
N PHE A 111 7.25 -6.00 -5.91
CA PHE A 111 7.19 -7.25 -5.14
C PHE A 111 5.88 -7.38 -4.35
N LEU A 112 5.23 -6.26 -4.02
CA LEU A 112 3.94 -6.24 -3.35
C LEU A 112 2.84 -6.73 -4.30
N ILE A 113 1.65 -6.94 -3.76
CA ILE A 113 0.51 -7.38 -4.55
C ILE A 113 -0.10 -6.21 -5.32
N SER A 114 -0.16 -6.33 -6.65
CA SER A 114 -0.87 -5.40 -7.52
C SER A 114 -2.33 -5.86 -7.70
N GLY A 115 -3.27 -5.12 -7.09
CA GLY A 115 -4.70 -5.42 -7.13
C GLY A 115 -5.30 -5.74 -5.77
N GLY A 116 -6.63 -5.94 -5.75
CA GLY A 116 -7.39 -6.16 -4.52
C GLY A 116 -7.19 -7.54 -3.89
N ASN A 117 -7.78 -7.72 -2.71
CA ASN A 117 -7.87 -9.00 -2.03
C ASN A 117 -9.34 -9.47 -1.86
N SER A 118 -9.53 -10.77 -1.61
CA SER A 118 -10.84 -11.38 -1.41
C SER A 118 -10.72 -12.69 -0.62
N GLU A 119 -11.83 -13.17 -0.05
CA GLU A 119 -11.92 -14.56 0.41
C GLU A 119 -12.02 -15.53 -0.78
N ASP A 120 -12.69 -15.11 -1.87
CA ASP A 120 -12.68 -15.86 -3.12
C ASP A 120 -11.36 -15.61 -3.86
N CYS A 121 -10.33 -16.34 -3.45
CA CYS A 121 -8.95 -16.15 -3.88
C CYS A 121 -8.23 -17.44 -4.33
N LEU A 122 -8.86 -18.61 -4.25
CA LEU A 122 -8.25 -19.92 -4.52
C LEU A 122 -8.17 -20.24 -6.03
N TYR A 123 -7.35 -19.42 -6.69
CA TYR A 123 -7.08 -19.42 -8.12
C TYR A 123 -5.58 -19.65 -8.39
N LEU A 124 -5.26 -20.15 -9.57
CA LEU A 124 -3.90 -20.24 -10.11
C LEU A 124 -3.83 -19.66 -11.52
N SER A 125 -2.64 -19.24 -11.94
CA SER A 125 -2.38 -18.73 -13.29
C SER A 125 -1.31 -19.57 -13.99
N ILE A 126 -1.48 -19.78 -15.29
CA ILE A 126 -0.63 -20.66 -16.11
C ILE A 126 -0.07 -19.88 -17.30
N TRP A 127 1.25 -19.93 -17.47
CA TRP A 127 1.97 -19.43 -18.64
C TRP A 127 2.57 -20.63 -19.38
N ALA A 128 2.03 -20.91 -20.57
CA ALA A 128 2.43 -22.07 -21.37
C ALA A 128 2.93 -21.63 -22.76
N PRO A 129 3.88 -22.36 -23.38
CA PRO A 129 4.37 -22.08 -24.73
C PRO A 129 3.29 -22.10 -25.80
N SER A 130 3.65 -21.62 -26.99
CA SER A 130 2.79 -21.60 -28.17
C SER A 130 2.30 -23.02 -28.53
N LEU A 131 1.12 -23.10 -29.17
CA LEU A 131 0.59 -24.40 -29.58
C LEU A 131 1.49 -25.08 -30.63
N ASP A 132 2.04 -24.30 -31.57
CA ASP A 132 2.94 -24.76 -32.63
C ASP A 132 4.21 -25.39 -32.02
N THR A 133 4.80 -24.75 -30.99
CA THR A 133 5.87 -25.35 -30.18
C THR A 133 5.42 -26.68 -29.61
N LEU A 134 4.32 -26.72 -28.85
CA LEU A 134 3.87 -27.93 -28.14
C LEU A 134 3.59 -29.11 -29.08
N GLN A 135 3.03 -28.85 -30.27
CA GLN A 135 2.80 -29.87 -31.29
C GLN A 135 4.11 -30.41 -31.89
N SER A 136 5.20 -29.62 -31.87
CA SER A 136 6.53 -30.05 -32.30
C SER A 136 7.33 -30.81 -31.21
N GLN A 137 6.92 -30.71 -29.95
CA GLN A 137 7.63 -31.36 -28.83
C GLN A 137 7.44 -32.88 -28.84
N GLN A 138 8.54 -33.61 -28.67
CA GLN A 138 8.52 -35.08 -28.62
C GLN A 138 8.01 -35.64 -27.27
N ARG A 139 7.96 -34.80 -26.24
CA ARG A 139 7.47 -35.12 -24.89
C ARG A 139 6.75 -33.91 -24.28
N PRO A 140 5.80 -34.09 -23.36
CA PRO A 140 5.23 -32.98 -22.58
C PRO A 140 6.32 -32.20 -21.82
N LEU A 141 6.02 -30.97 -21.42
CA LEU A 141 7.02 -30.05 -20.85
C LEU A 141 7.10 -30.14 -19.32
N PRO A 142 8.29 -29.93 -18.70
CA PRO A 142 8.39 -29.79 -17.25
C PRO A 142 7.57 -28.59 -16.75
N VAL A 143 7.09 -28.70 -15.51
CA VAL A 143 6.18 -27.71 -14.90
C VAL A 143 6.81 -27.15 -13.63
N LEU A 144 7.00 -25.83 -13.58
CA LEU A 144 7.39 -25.10 -12.37
C LEU A 144 6.13 -24.56 -11.69
N LEU A 145 5.79 -25.10 -10.52
CA LEU A 145 4.61 -24.72 -9.75
C LEU A 145 5.04 -23.87 -8.55
N TYR A 146 4.90 -22.54 -8.68
CA TYR A 146 5.37 -21.55 -7.72
C TYR A 146 4.35 -21.22 -6.63
N ILE A 147 4.82 -21.21 -5.38
CA ILE A 147 4.14 -20.76 -4.16
C ILE A 147 4.72 -19.40 -3.74
N PRO A 148 3.92 -18.31 -3.77
CA PRO A 148 4.37 -16.99 -3.31
C PRO A 148 4.78 -16.95 -1.83
N GLY A 149 5.79 -16.12 -1.53
CA GLY A 149 6.18 -15.72 -0.18
C GLY A 149 5.22 -14.75 0.50
N GLY A 150 5.68 -14.05 1.54
CA GLY A 150 4.88 -13.08 2.32
C GLY A 150 4.63 -13.48 3.79
N GLY A 151 5.59 -14.19 4.41
CA GLY A 151 5.58 -14.46 5.86
C GLY A 151 4.42 -15.30 6.41
N PHE A 152 3.63 -15.95 5.52
CA PHE A 152 2.32 -16.55 5.77
C PHE A 152 1.21 -15.57 6.18
N THR A 153 1.46 -14.26 6.09
CA THR A 153 0.55 -13.19 6.52
C THR A 153 0.00 -12.37 5.35
N SER A 154 0.73 -12.36 4.23
CA SER A 154 0.47 -11.62 3.00
C SER A 154 1.03 -12.39 1.80
N GLY A 155 0.89 -11.83 0.60
CA GLY A 155 1.37 -12.40 -0.66
C GLY A 155 0.24 -12.84 -1.60
N GLY A 156 0.63 -13.15 -2.84
CA GLY A 156 -0.28 -13.54 -3.92
C GLY A 156 0.44 -13.66 -5.25
N GLN A 157 -0.26 -14.15 -6.27
CA GLN A 157 0.27 -14.30 -7.63
C GLN A 157 0.31 -13.01 -8.44
N ALA A 158 -0.46 -12.00 -8.05
CA ALA A 158 -0.48 -10.69 -8.68
C ALA A 158 0.66 -9.82 -8.16
N SER A 159 1.90 -10.10 -8.60
CA SER A 159 3.11 -9.35 -8.23
C SER A 159 3.99 -9.24 -9.47
N MET A 160 4.28 -8.01 -9.89
CA MET A 160 4.81 -7.73 -11.24
C MET A 160 6.23 -8.27 -11.44
N TYR A 161 7.06 -8.30 -10.40
CA TYR A 161 8.39 -8.92 -10.46
C TYR A 161 8.36 -10.45 -10.66
N LYS A 162 7.19 -11.09 -10.59
CA LYS A 162 7.04 -12.57 -10.60
C LYS A 162 6.22 -13.05 -11.79
N ILE A 163 6.15 -12.28 -12.88
CA ILE A 163 5.46 -12.66 -14.12
C ILE A 163 6.45 -13.37 -15.06
N PRO A 164 6.27 -14.68 -15.34
CA PRO A 164 7.27 -15.50 -16.04
C PRO A 164 7.20 -15.41 -17.57
N ASP A 165 6.40 -14.50 -18.15
CA ASP A 165 6.03 -14.58 -19.56
C ASP A 165 7.23 -14.37 -20.51
N LYS A 166 8.22 -13.56 -20.13
CA LYS A 166 9.49 -13.40 -20.86
C LYS A 166 10.32 -14.68 -20.86
N TRP A 167 10.38 -15.39 -19.74
CA TRP A 167 11.14 -16.64 -19.63
C TRP A 167 10.48 -17.77 -20.45
N VAL A 168 9.16 -17.92 -20.33
CA VAL A 168 8.38 -18.89 -21.14
C VAL A 168 8.48 -18.54 -22.62
N GLN A 169 8.36 -17.26 -23.00
CA GLN A 169 8.54 -16.81 -24.38
C GLN A 169 9.93 -17.17 -24.92
N ARG A 170 11.00 -16.78 -24.21
CA ARG A 170 12.39 -16.94 -24.67
C ARG A 170 12.82 -18.40 -24.84
N THR A 171 12.25 -19.31 -24.06
CA THR A 171 12.71 -20.71 -23.99
C THR A 171 11.76 -21.72 -24.64
N GLN A 172 10.45 -21.45 -24.63
CA GLN A 172 9.40 -22.34 -25.18
C GLN A 172 9.45 -23.79 -24.65
N SER A 173 10.12 -24.04 -23.51
CA SER A 173 10.54 -25.39 -23.08
C SER A 173 9.96 -25.86 -21.75
N HIS A 174 9.16 -25.04 -21.07
CA HIS A 174 8.56 -25.34 -19.78
C HIS A 174 7.22 -24.60 -19.61
N ILE A 175 6.46 -24.97 -18.59
CA ILE A 175 5.26 -24.26 -18.15
C ILE A 175 5.52 -23.71 -16.75
N VAL A 176 5.16 -22.45 -16.51
CA VAL A 176 5.12 -21.88 -15.14
C VAL A 176 3.67 -21.74 -14.70
N VAL A 177 3.41 -22.16 -13.46
CA VAL A 177 2.11 -22.03 -12.80
C VAL A 177 2.32 -21.32 -11.47
N ILE A 178 1.51 -20.31 -11.15
CA ILE A 178 1.56 -19.61 -9.85
C ILE A 178 0.22 -19.77 -9.16
N MET A 179 0.23 -20.17 -7.89
CA MET A 179 -1.00 -20.35 -7.08
C MET A 179 -1.19 -19.24 -6.05
N ASN A 180 -2.45 -18.96 -5.69
CA ASN A 180 -2.78 -18.37 -4.40
C ASN A 180 -3.06 -19.47 -3.36
N TYR A 181 -2.87 -19.15 -2.08
CA TYR A 181 -3.29 -19.93 -0.92
C TYR A 181 -3.74 -18.97 0.19
N ARG A 182 -4.64 -19.37 1.08
CA ARG A 182 -5.05 -18.49 2.18
C ARG A 182 -3.89 -18.24 3.14
N VAL A 183 -3.77 -16.99 3.58
CA VAL A 183 -2.75 -16.50 4.52
C VAL A 183 -3.42 -16.00 5.81
N ASN A 184 -2.61 -15.53 6.77
CA ASN A 184 -3.00 -14.99 8.08
C ASN A 184 -4.07 -15.85 8.80
N VAL A 185 -5.00 -15.23 9.55
CA VAL A 185 -6.13 -15.92 10.18
C VAL A 185 -7.02 -16.69 9.18
N PHE A 186 -7.10 -16.30 7.91
CA PHE A 186 -7.92 -17.02 6.92
C PHE A 186 -7.33 -18.39 6.53
N GLY A 187 -6.00 -18.53 6.51
CA GLY A 187 -5.27 -19.75 6.16
C GLY A 187 -4.67 -20.51 7.33
N PHE A 188 -4.32 -19.81 8.40
CA PHE A 188 -3.68 -20.34 9.62
C PHE A 188 -4.39 -19.83 10.88
N PRO A 189 -5.72 -20.05 11.02
CA PRO A 189 -6.53 -19.53 12.12
C PRO A 189 -6.08 -20.02 13.49
N ASN A 190 -5.52 -21.24 13.57
CA ASN A 190 -5.20 -21.90 14.83
C ASN A 190 -6.38 -21.91 15.85
N ALA A 191 -7.61 -22.11 15.37
CA ALA A 191 -8.80 -22.07 16.23
C ALA A 191 -9.07 -23.42 16.89
N LYS A 192 -9.32 -23.41 18.21
CA LYS A 192 -9.61 -24.63 19.00
C LYS A 192 -10.80 -25.45 18.48
N GLY A 193 -11.75 -24.82 17.78
CA GLY A 193 -12.92 -25.47 17.19
C GLY A 193 -12.67 -26.14 15.83
N LEU A 194 -11.44 -26.12 15.31
CA LEU A 194 -11.07 -26.72 14.03
C LEU A 194 -10.31 -28.05 14.21
N GLU A 195 -10.50 -28.95 13.25
CA GLU A 195 -9.73 -30.19 13.16
C GLU A 195 -8.41 -30.00 12.39
N ASP A 196 -8.43 -29.19 11.33
CA ASP A 196 -7.28 -28.86 10.49
C ASP A 196 -6.90 -27.39 10.74
N GLN A 197 -5.69 -27.15 11.27
CA GLN A 197 -5.26 -25.82 11.72
C GLN A 197 -4.53 -25.02 10.64
N ASN A 198 -3.85 -25.71 9.72
CA ASN A 198 -3.04 -25.13 8.65
C ASN A 198 -3.73 -25.24 7.29
N VAL A 199 -4.96 -24.69 7.16
CA VAL A 199 -5.74 -24.86 5.92
C VAL A 199 -5.09 -24.21 4.69
N GLY A 200 -4.20 -23.23 4.86
CA GLY A 200 -3.35 -22.70 3.78
C GLY A 200 -2.40 -23.74 3.16
N PHE A 201 -1.86 -24.67 3.95
CA PHE A 201 -1.09 -25.81 3.39
C PHE A 201 -1.99 -26.82 2.66
N LEU A 202 -3.28 -26.89 3.03
CA LEU A 202 -4.25 -27.74 2.35
C LEU A 202 -4.72 -27.10 1.03
N ASP A 203 -4.75 -25.77 0.94
CA ASP A 203 -4.95 -25.03 -0.31
C ASP A 203 -3.82 -25.33 -1.30
N GLN A 204 -2.57 -25.23 -0.86
CA GLN A 204 -1.39 -25.56 -1.67
C GLN A 204 -1.41 -27.02 -2.15
N ARG A 205 -1.74 -27.98 -1.26
CA ARG A 205 -1.92 -29.38 -1.66
C ARG A 205 -3.01 -29.54 -2.71
N LEU A 206 -4.13 -28.84 -2.57
CA LEU A 206 -5.23 -28.91 -3.53
C LEU A 206 -4.85 -28.32 -4.89
N ALA A 207 -4.05 -27.25 -4.91
CA ALA A 207 -3.47 -26.70 -6.14
C ALA A 207 -2.52 -27.70 -6.81
N VAL A 208 -1.64 -28.38 -6.06
CA VAL A 208 -0.79 -29.47 -6.60
C VAL A 208 -1.64 -30.59 -7.19
N GLU A 209 -2.68 -31.06 -6.49
CA GLU A 209 -3.60 -32.08 -7.00
C GLU A 209 -4.34 -31.63 -8.27
N TRP A 210 -4.72 -30.35 -8.36
CA TRP A 210 -5.34 -29.79 -9.54
C TRP A 210 -4.36 -29.73 -10.72
N VAL A 211 -3.13 -29.26 -10.51
CA VAL A 211 -2.11 -29.17 -11.55
C VAL A 211 -1.77 -30.58 -12.05
N HIS A 212 -1.52 -31.54 -11.16
CA HIS A 212 -1.29 -32.94 -11.54
C HIS A 212 -2.46 -33.56 -12.34
N ALA A 213 -3.71 -33.18 -12.04
CA ALA A 213 -4.87 -33.69 -12.76
C ALA A 213 -5.11 -33.03 -14.13
N ASN A 214 -4.56 -31.83 -14.39
CA ASN A 214 -4.97 -30.99 -15.52
C ASN A 214 -3.84 -30.50 -16.43
N ILE A 215 -2.59 -30.42 -15.95
CA ILE A 215 -1.51 -29.71 -16.66
C ILE A 215 -1.14 -30.37 -18.00
N GLY A 216 -1.42 -31.67 -18.16
CA GLY A 216 -1.34 -32.39 -19.43
C GLY A 216 -2.08 -31.70 -20.58
N ASN A 217 -3.27 -31.16 -20.30
CA ASN A 217 -4.10 -30.49 -21.33
C ASN A 217 -3.54 -29.11 -21.73
N PHE A 218 -2.62 -28.54 -20.93
CA PHE A 218 -1.89 -27.31 -21.25
C PHE A 218 -0.57 -27.58 -21.97
N GLY A 219 -0.13 -28.84 -22.06
CA GLY A 219 1.14 -29.29 -22.65
C GLY A 219 2.21 -29.71 -21.63
N GLY A 220 1.88 -29.71 -20.32
CA GLY A 220 2.80 -30.05 -19.24
C GLY A 220 2.84 -31.54 -18.91
N ASP A 221 3.89 -31.97 -18.23
CA ASP A 221 4.09 -33.33 -17.75
C ASP A 221 3.70 -33.43 -16.27
N PRO A 222 2.61 -34.15 -15.91
CA PRO A 222 2.21 -34.29 -14.50
C PRO A 222 3.25 -35.05 -13.68
N GLU A 223 4.09 -35.89 -14.30
CA GLU A 223 5.17 -36.62 -13.63
C GLU A 223 6.46 -35.79 -13.50
N ARG A 224 6.51 -34.57 -14.05
CA ARG A 224 7.64 -33.62 -13.91
C ARG A 224 7.17 -32.23 -13.47
N ILE A 225 6.32 -32.22 -12.44
CA ILE A 225 6.03 -31.03 -11.65
C ILE A 225 7.15 -30.82 -10.63
N THR A 226 7.76 -29.65 -10.65
CA THR A 226 8.69 -29.16 -9.61
C THR A 226 7.97 -28.11 -8.78
N LEU A 227 7.85 -28.36 -7.47
CA LEU A 227 7.25 -27.41 -6.54
C LEU A 227 8.31 -26.36 -6.17
N TRP A 228 8.05 -25.11 -6.50
CA TRP A 228 8.93 -23.98 -6.28
C TRP A 228 8.28 -23.00 -5.31
N GLY A 229 9.06 -22.31 -4.50
CA GLY A 229 8.57 -21.22 -3.68
C GLY A 229 9.71 -20.41 -3.11
N GLN A 230 9.37 -19.21 -2.63
CA GLN A 230 10.31 -18.29 -2.01
C GLN A 230 9.80 -17.85 -0.62
N SER A 231 10.69 -17.62 0.35
CA SER A 231 10.32 -17.18 1.71
C SER A 231 9.35 -18.16 2.40
N ALA A 232 8.18 -17.70 2.87
CA ALA A 232 7.09 -18.54 3.35
C ALA A 232 6.62 -19.60 2.32
N GLY A 233 6.72 -19.29 1.02
CA GLY A 233 6.54 -20.25 -0.06
C GLY A 233 7.61 -21.34 -0.05
N ALA A 234 8.89 -20.98 0.10
CA ALA A 234 9.98 -21.95 0.26
C ALA A 234 9.85 -22.79 1.54
N GLY A 235 9.41 -22.18 2.65
CA GLY A 235 9.03 -22.91 3.86
C GLY A 235 7.92 -23.93 3.59
N SER A 236 6.92 -23.55 2.79
CA SER A 236 5.84 -24.46 2.34
C SER A 236 6.39 -25.62 1.52
N VAL A 237 7.25 -25.35 0.52
CA VAL A 237 7.93 -26.37 -0.30
C VAL A 237 8.76 -27.31 0.58
N ALA A 238 9.48 -26.78 1.57
CA ALA A 238 10.35 -27.57 2.42
C ALA A 238 9.58 -28.45 3.43
N VAL A 239 8.41 -28.02 3.95
CA VAL A 239 7.58 -28.89 4.81
C VAL A 239 6.74 -29.90 4.02
N TYR A 240 6.41 -29.61 2.76
CA TYR A 240 5.61 -30.46 1.88
C TYR A 240 6.02 -31.96 1.87
N PRO A 241 7.29 -32.34 1.65
CA PRO A 241 7.70 -33.75 1.62
C PRO A 241 7.54 -34.49 2.96
N TYR A 242 7.46 -33.78 4.09
CA TYR A 242 7.22 -34.39 5.39
C TYR A 242 5.74 -34.70 5.65
N GLY A 243 4.84 -33.87 5.09
CA GLY A 243 3.38 -34.06 5.15
C GLY A 243 2.87 -35.09 4.14
N TYR A 244 3.55 -35.23 2.99
CA TYR A 244 3.16 -36.15 1.91
C TYR A 244 4.28 -37.14 1.54
N PRO A 245 4.83 -37.93 2.49
CA PRO A 245 6.02 -38.73 2.27
C PRO A 245 5.84 -39.82 1.20
N ASP A 246 4.67 -40.46 1.16
CA ASP A 246 4.37 -41.57 0.25
C ASP A 246 3.68 -41.13 -1.06
N ASN A 247 3.24 -39.87 -1.17
CA ASN A 247 2.48 -39.38 -2.31
C ASN A 247 2.71 -37.87 -2.56
N PRO A 248 3.93 -37.46 -2.94
CA PRO A 248 4.26 -36.04 -3.12
C PRO A 248 3.58 -35.41 -4.35
N LEU A 249 3.20 -36.18 -5.39
CA LEU A 249 2.68 -35.65 -6.67
C LEU A 249 3.60 -34.62 -7.37
N VAL A 250 4.88 -34.55 -6.96
CA VAL A 250 5.90 -33.65 -7.51
C VAL A 250 7.24 -34.38 -7.54
N ALA A 251 8.02 -34.15 -8.59
CA ALA A 251 9.29 -34.81 -8.88
C ALA A 251 10.51 -34.03 -8.38
N GLY A 252 10.38 -32.71 -8.18
CA GLY A 252 11.44 -31.83 -7.70
C GLY A 252 10.92 -30.78 -6.72
N LEU A 253 11.82 -30.23 -5.90
CA LEU A 253 11.55 -29.14 -4.97
C LEU A 253 12.55 -28.00 -5.18
N ILE A 254 12.11 -26.76 -5.10
CA ILE A 254 12.97 -25.56 -5.12
C ILE A 254 12.52 -24.63 -3.98
N ALA A 255 13.39 -24.43 -2.99
CA ALA A 255 13.11 -23.67 -1.79
C ALA A 255 14.08 -22.48 -1.68
N ASP A 256 13.68 -21.35 -2.27
CA ASP A 256 14.49 -20.15 -2.33
C ASP A 256 14.29 -19.32 -1.05
N SER A 257 15.36 -19.08 -0.29
CA SER A 257 15.33 -18.24 0.90
C SER A 257 14.31 -18.72 1.96
N GLY A 258 14.22 -20.03 2.21
CA GLY A 258 13.36 -20.62 3.26
C GLY A 258 13.54 -22.12 3.51
N GLY A 259 13.09 -22.59 4.69
CA GLY A 259 13.16 -23.99 5.13
C GLY A 259 12.25 -24.26 6.34
N PRO A 260 12.10 -25.50 6.83
CA PRO A 260 11.07 -25.87 7.82
C PRO A 260 11.17 -25.10 9.15
N GLY A 261 12.36 -24.60 9.50
CA GLY A 261 12.57 -23.77 10.70
C GLY A 261 11.81 -22.43 10.72
N ILE A 262 11.34 -21.93 9.56
CA ILE A 262 10.49 -20.72 9.53
C ILE A 262 9.02 -21.03 9.87
N VAL A 263 8.63 -22.31 9.90
CA VAL A 263 7.32 -22.80 10.33
C VAL A 263 7.39 -23.10 11.83
N SER A 264 7.13 -22.08 12.65
CA SER A 264 7.47 -22.07 14.09
C SER A 264 6.34 -21.59 15.02
N GLY A 265 5.08 -21.62 14.57
CA GLY A 265 3.93 -21.22 15.38
C GLY A 265 3.75 -22.05 16.66
N SER A 266 3.72 -21.38 17.80
CA SER A 266 3.79 -21.99 19.15
C SER A 266 2.56 -21.78 20.05
N ASP A 267 1.46 -21.22 19.52
CA ASP A 267 0.20 -21.00 20.25
C ASP A 267 -0.61 -22.31 20.41
N VAL A 268 -0.05 -23.27 21.15
CA VAL A 268 -0.69 -24.57 21.44
C VAL A 268 -2.00 -24.42 22.24
N ALA A 269 -2.21 -23.24 22.84
CA ALA A 269 -3.42 -22.93 23.62
C ALA A 269 -4.55 -22.28 22.78
N HIS A 270 -4.34 -22.01 21.48
CA HIS A 270 -5.27 -21.33 20.58
C HIS A 270 -5.66 -19.91 21.03
N THR A 271 -4.80 -19.27 21.83
CA THR A 271 -5.08 -18.00 22.49
C THR A 271 -5.12 -16.82 21.52
N ASN A 272 -4.38 -16.86 20.41
CA ASN A 272 -4.42 -15.80 19.40
C ASN A 272 -5.80 -15.73 18.73
N PHE A 273 -6.38 -16.88 18.37
CA PHE A 273 -7.72 -16.92 17.78
C PHE A 273 -8.80 -16.46 18.76
N THR A 274 -8.79 -16.98 19.99
CA THR A 274 -9.76 -16.57 21.04
C THR A 274 -9.64 -15.09 21.40
N PHE A 275 -8.42 -14.52 21.40
CA PHE A 275 -8.22 -13.09 21.61
C PHE A 275 -8.78 -12.26 20.44
N PHE A 276 -8.43 -12.63 19.21
CA PHE A 276 -8.90 -11.99 17.99
C PHE A 276 -10.42 -12.07 17.82
N ALA A 277 -11.03 -13.22 18.12
CA ALA A 277 -12.48 -13.39 18.19
C ALA A 277 -13.11 -12.38 19.18
N GLY A 278 -12.43 -12.10 20.29
CA GLY A 278 -12.83 -11.07 21.24
C GLY A 278 -12.82 -9.64 20.70
N LEU A 279 -11.90 -9.30 19.79
CA LEU A 279 -11.84 -7.98 19.13
C LEU A 279 -13.06 -7.73 18.23
N VAL A 280 -13.60 -8.80 17.62
CA VAL A 280 -14.75 -8.74 16.69
C VAL A 280 -16.08 -9.16 17.34
N GLY A 281 -16.16 -9.06 18.67
CA GLY A 281 -17.41 -9.27 19.43
C GLY A 281 -17.75 -10.72 19.79
N CYS A 282 -16.95 -11.70 19.38
CA CYS A 282 -17.17 -13.14 19.60
C CYS A 282 -16.58 -13.67 20.93
N LYS A 283 -16.62 -12.86 22.00
CA LYS A 283 -15.95 -13.15 23.28
C LYS A 283 -16.75 -14.09 24.19
N GLY A 284 -16.05 -14.98 24.91
CA GLY A 284 -16.63 -15.76 26.03
C GLY A 284 -17.51 -16.93 25.60
N LEU A 285 -17.27 -17.47 24.41
CA LEU A 285 -18.01 -18.57 23.80
C LEU A 285 -17.28 -19.93 24.00
N SER A 286 -17.96 -21.05 23.71
CA SER A 286 -17.26 -22.33 23.52
C SER A 286 -16.53 -22.33 22.18
N ALA A 287 -15.52 -23.18 21.99
CA ALA A 287 -14.67 -23.18 20.78
C ALA A 287 -15.46 -23.28 19.47
N GLU A 288 -16.54 -24.06 19.45
CA GLU A 288 -17.42 -24.28 18.29
C GLU A 288 -18.29 -23.03 18.02
N LYS A 289 -18.76 -22.38 19.10
CA LYS A 289 -19.56 -21.15 19.03
C LYS A 289 -18.70 -19.93 18.68
N GLU A 290 -17.46 -19.88 19.16
CA GLU A 290 -16.46 -18.88 18.81
C GLU A 290 -16.17 -18.96 17.30
N LEU A 291 -15.80 -20.14 16.79
CA LEU A 291 -15.59 -20.37 15.36
C LEU A 291 -16.83 -20.01 14.52
N SER A 292 -18.02 -20.45 14.94
CA SER A 292 -19.29 -20.13 14.24
C SER A 292 -19.65 -18.64 14.28
N CYS A 293 -19.21 -17.91 15.31
CA CYS A 293 -19.37 -16.47 15.41
C CYS A 293 -18.41 -15.74 14.46
N VAL A 294 -17.11 -16.06 14.50
CA VAL A 294 -16.08 -15.42 13.65
C VAL A 294 -16.34 -15.67 12.16
N ARG A 295 -16.92 -16.83 11.78
CA ARG A 295 -17.39 -17.11 10.41
C ARG A 295 -18.48 -16.15 9.89
N LYS A 296 -19.23 -15.48 10.77
CA LYS A 296 -20.32 -14.56 10.41
C LYS A 296 -19.89 -13.10 10.34
N VAL A 297 -18.69 -12.78 10.84
CA VAL A 297 -18.11 -11.44 10.75
C VAL A 297 -17.74 -11.15 9.27
N PRO A 298 -17.96 -9.94 8.73
CA PRO A 298 -17.50 -9.59 7.39
C PRO A 298 -15.97 -9.77 7.25
N ALA A 299 -15.50 -10.26 6.09
CA ALA A 299 -14.07 -10.51 5.87
C ALA A 299 -13.22 -9.26 6.10
N GLN A 300 -13.67 -8.12 5.56
CA GLN A 300 -13.04 -6.81 5.75
C GLN A 300 -12.92 -6.42 7.23
N ALA A 301 -13.91 -6.77 8.06
CA ALA A 301 -13.87 -6.45 9.49
C ALA A 301 -12.85 -7.34 10.24
N LEU A 302 -12.63 -8.58 9.80
CA LEU A 302 -11.57 -9.45 10.32
C LEU A 302 -10.19 -8.93 9.91
N GLU A 303 -10.02 -8.57 8.63
CA GLU A 303 -8.79 -7.99 8.10
C GLU A 303 -8.44 -6.66 8.79
N ASN A 304 -9.38 -5.73 8.86
CA ASN A 304 -9.16 -4.42 9.49
C ASN A 304 -8.80 -4.61 10.97
N ALA A 305 -9.51 -5.47 11.71
CA ALA A 305 -9.20 -5.76 13.11
C ALA A 305 -7.78 -6.33 13.28
N LEU A 306 -7.32 -7.20 12.37
CA LEU A 306 -5.97 -7.76 12.41
C LEU A 306 -4.91 -6.71 12.05
N SER A 307 -5.13 -5.96 10.97
CA SER A 307 -4.21 -4.92 10.49
C SER A 307 -4.03 -3.79 11.50
N TYR A 308 -5.12 -3.24 12.05
CA TYR A 308 -5.05 -2.21 13.09
C TYR A 308 -4.47 -2.70 14.41
N TYR A 309 -4.69 -3.97 14.80
CA TYR A 309 -4.13 -4.49 16.03
C TYR A 309 -2.61 -4.75 15.90
N SER A 310 -2.20 -5.41 14.82
CA SER A 310 -0.80 -5.74 14.54
C SER A 310 0.05 -4.50 14.24
N GLY A 311 -0.44 -3.56 13.43
CA GLY A 311 0.33 -2.37 13.03
C GLY A 311 0.57 -1.36 14.15
N ASN A 312 -0.16 -1.42 15.27
CA ASN A 312 -0.02 -0.48 16.39
C ASN A 312 0.88 -1.01 17.54
N ASP A 313 1.69 -2.04 17.30
CA ASP A 313 2.56 -2.70 18.30
C ASP A 313 1.85 -3.07 19.62
N THR A 314 0.55 -3.37 19.54
CA THR A 314 -0.27 -3.59 20.73
C THR A 314 0.02 -4.94 21.38
N LEU A 315 -0.05 -4.97 22.72
CA LEU A 315 0.24 -6.16 23.52
C LEU A 315 -1.05 -6.75 24.13
N PRO A 316 -1.20 -8.09 24.18
CA PRO A 316 -0.26 -9.10 23.68
C PRO A 316 -0.28 -9.21 22.14
N SER A 317 0.89 -9.24 21.51
CA SER A 317 1.00 -9.44 20.06
C SER A 317 0.38 -10.78 19.65
N ILE A 318 -0.51 -10.74 18.65
CA ILE A 318 -1.11 -11.93 18.02
C ILE A 318 -0.46 -12.20 16.67
N SER A 319 -0.36 -13.47 16.31
CA SER A 319 0.17 -13.89 15.00
C SER A 319 -0.57 -15.12 14.49
N PHE A 320 -0.89 -15.11 13.20
CA PHE A 320 -1.55 -16.21 12.49
C PHE A 320 -0.60 -16.71 11.40
N LYS A 321 0.12 -17.78 11.73
CA LYS A 321 1.16 -18.44 10.93
C LYS A 321 1.02 -19.96 11.15
N PRO A 322 1.59 -20.82 10.29
CA PRO A 322 1.39 -22.25 10.43
C PRO A 322 1.94 -22.77 11.77
N VAL A 323 1.17 -23.65 12.39
CA VAL A 323 1.43 -24.24 13.72
C VAL A 323 1.85 -25.70 13.59
N ILE A 324 2.53 -26.22 14.60
CA ILE A 324 2.85 -27.65 14.67
C ILE A 324 1.61 -28.46 15.04
N ASP A 325 0.97 -29.05 14.03
CA ASP A 325 -0.25 -29.88 14.15
C ASP A 325 0.03 -31.39 14.12
N ASN A 326 1.28 -31.79 13.82
CA ASN A 326 1.72 -33.17 13.55
C ASN A 326 0.91 -33.89 12.44
N LYS A 327 0.31 -33.12 11.53
CA LYS A 327 -0.36 -33.60 10.31
C LYS A 327 0.31 -33.01 9.07
N THR A 328 0.46 -31.68 9.05
CA THR A 328 1.04 -30.88 7.96
C THR A 328 2.38 -30.26 8.35
N ALA A 329 2.60 -29.96 9.63
CA ALA A 329 3.88 -29.52 10.18
C ALA A 329 4.24 -30.25 11.48
N PHE A 330 5.53 -30.50 11.70
CA PHE A 330 6.01 -31.43 12.73
C PHE A 330 7.09 -30.79 13.63
N SER A 331 7.15 -31.20 14.89
CA SER A 331 8.10 -30.61 15.86
C SER A 331 9.56 -31.01 15.67
N ASN A 332 9.83 -32.14 15.00
CA ASN A 332 11.18 -32.68 14.84
C ASN A 332 11.43 -33.19 13.42
N TRP A 333 11.90 -32.29 12.54
CA TRP A 333 12.19 -32.58 11.13
C TRP A 333 13.35 -33.57 10.96
N THR A 334 14.41 -33.43 11.75
CA THR A 334 15.60 -34.31 11.72
C THR A 334 15.23 -35.77 12.04
N GLU A 335 14.44 -36.00 13.09
CA GLU A 335 13.96 -37.35 13.46
C GLU A 335 13.08 -37.95 12.36
N ARG A 336 12.18 -37.16 11.75
CA ARG A 336 11.37 -37.65 10.62
C ARG A 336 12.19 -38.07 9.42
N ILE A 337 13.26 -37.34 9.09
CA ILE A 337 14.19 -37.75 8.04
C ILE A 337 14.86 -39.08 8.38
N LEU A 338 15.39 -39.23 9.61
CA LEU A 338 16.08 -40.45 10.04
C LEU A 338 15.14 -41.67 10.11
N ASP A 339 13.87 -41.45 10.43
CA ASP A 339 12.79 -42.44 10.37
C ASP A 339 12.31 -42.77 8.94
N GLY A 340 12.79 -42.07 7.91
CA GLY A 340 12.31 -42.19 6.53
C GLY A 340 10.90 -41.64 6.28
N LYS A 341 10.36 -40.83 7.20
CA LYS A 341 9.01 -40.23 7.14
C LYS A 341 9.00 -38.92 6.34
N VAL A 342 9.61 -38.96 5.17
CA VAL A 342 9.83 -37.83 4.26
C VAL A 342 9.89 -38.35 2.80
N ALA A 343 9.32 -37.60 1.86
CA ALA A 343 9.41 -37.96 0.44
C ALA A 343 10.85 -37.84 -0.07
N LYS A 344 11.29 -38.81 -0.89
CA LYS A 344 12.64 -38.85 -1.48
C LYS A 344 12.81 -37.93 -2.69
N THR A 345 12.23 -36.74 -2.63
CA THR A 345 12.23 -35.76 -3.71
C THR A 345 13.52 -34.92 -3.68
N PRO A 346 14.27 -34.80 -4.78
CA PRO A 346 15.41 -33.89 -4.90
C PRO A 346 15.04 -32.43 -4.62
N MET A 347 15.99 -31.62 -4.15
CA MET A 347 15.74 -30.22 -3.78
C MET A 347 16.89 -29.27 -4.18
N ILE A 348 16.58 -28.13 -4.81
CA ILE A 348 17.42 -26.93 -4.75
C ILE A 348 17.00 -26.12 -3.52
N ILE A 349 17.97 -25.67 -2.71
CA ILE A 349 17.71 -24.84 -1.53
C ILE A 349 18.83 -23.81 -1.34
N GLY A 350 18.47 -22.58 -0.96
CA GLY A 350 19.49 -21.54 -0.73
C GLY A 350 18.94 -20.32 -0.03
N SER A 351 19.80 -19.31 0.09
CA SER A 351 19.50 -18.04 0.74
C SER A 351 20.28 -16.92 0.07
N ASN A 352 19.82 -15.69 0.23
CA ASN A 352 20.56 -14.52 -0.23
C ASN A 352 21.62 -14.11 0.81
N SER A 353 22.68 -13.41 0.39
CA SER A 353 23.79 -13.07 1.31
C SER A 353 23.45 -11.95 2.32
N ASN A 354 22.31 -11.25 2.16
CA ASN A 354 21.86 -10.18 3.05
C ASN A 354 20.34 -10.23 3.32
N GLU A 355 19.77 -11.42 3.53
CA GLU A 355 18.34 -11.64 3.85
C GLU A 355 17.76 -10.58 4.81
N GLY A 356 18.53 -10.20 5.83
CA GLY A 356 18.15 -9.28 6.88
C GLY A 356 17.64 -7.92 6.41
N ALA A 357 18.10 -7.42 5.26
CA ALA A 357 17.64 -6.15 4.70
C ALA A 357 16.13 -6.13 4.38
N GLY A 358 15.51 -7.28 4.12
CA GLY A 358 14.06 -7.40 3.91
C GLY A 358 13.22 -7.42 5.20
N PHE A 359 13.82 -7.57 6.38
CA PHE A 359 13.12 -7.78 7.66
C PHE A 359 13.33 -6.65 8.68
N VAL A 360 14.13 -5.65 8.33
CA VAL A 360 14.43 -4.48 9.16
C VAL A 360 13.57 -3.29 8.74
N SER A 361 13.23 -2.44 9.69
CA SER A 361 12.60 -1.15 9.38
C SER A 361 13.53 -0.33 8.48
N PHE A 362 12.96 0.22 7.40
CA PHE A 362 13.70 1.01 6.44
C PHE A 362 14.22 2.32 7.05
N THR A 363 15.46 2.66 6.73
CA THR A 363 15.99 4.02 6.79
C THR A 363 16.94 4.23 5.61
N PRO A 364 17.11 5.45 5.07
CA PRO A 364 18.00 5.68 3.92
C PRO A 364 19.45 5.20 4.14
N ASN A 365 19.94 5.27 5.39
CA ASN A 365 21.30 4.86 5.76
C ASN A 365 21.41 3.39 6.21
N GLY A 366 20.29 2.66 6.29
CA GLY A 366 20.22 1.30 6.84
C GLY A 366 20.34 1.23 8.38
N PRO A 367 19.98 0.09 8.99
CA PRO A 367 20.01 -0.09 10.45
C PRO A 367 21.40 -0.45 11.00
N GLY A 368 22.42 -0.52 10.13
CA GLY A 368 23.78 -0.94 10.45
C GLY A 368 24.00 -2.45 10.43
N ASP A 369 25.25 -2.85 10.17
CA ASP A 369 25.67 -4.23 9.87
C ASP A 369 25.25 -5.25 10.93
N GLN A 370 25.27 -4.88 12.22
CA GLN A 370 24.90 -5.79 13.30
C GLN A 370 23.39 -6.15 13.27
N ALA A 371 22.53 -5.19 12.92
CA ALA A 371 21.10 -5.43 12.80
C ALA A 371 20.80 -6.29 11.58
N LEU A 372 21.43 -6.00 10.44
CA LEU A 372 21.34 -6.80 9.21
C LEU A 372 21.82 -8.23 9.46
N ALA A 373 23.02 -8.43 10.02
CA ALA A 373 23.55 -9.76 10.33
C ALA A 373 22.72 -10.54 11.35
N GLY A 374 22.05 -9.86 12.27
CA GLY A 374 21.07 -10.47 13.18
C GLY A 374 19.80 -10.94 12.45
N ALA A 375 19.24 -10.08 11.60
CA ALA A 375 18.04 -10.38 10.82
C ALA A 375 18.29 -11.43 9.72
N THR A 376 19.47 -11.49 9.11
CA THR A 376 19.80 -12.47 8.05
C THR A 376 19.65 -13.91 8.54
N LYS A 377 19.97 -14.16 9.81
CA LYS A 377 19.87 -15.48 10.46
C LYS A 377 18.45 -15.99 10.63
N ILE A 378 17.43 -15.13 10.47
CA ILE A 378 16.02 -15.54 10.46
C ILE A 378 15.74 -16.47 9.27
N ILE A 379 16.47 -16.33 8.16
CA ILE A 379 16.34 -17.17 6.96
C ILE A 379 17.55 -18.09 6.74
N SER A 380 18.78 -17.57 6.84
CA SER A 380 19.99 -18.36 6.53
C SER A 380 20.14 -19.60 7.43
N CYS A 381 19.84 -19.47 8.73
CA CYS A 381 19.96 -20.60 9.66
C CYS A 381 18.92 -21.71 9.40
N PRO A 382 17.61 -21.45 9.23
CA PRO A 382 16.64 -22.46 8.78
C PRO A 382 17.01 -23.15 7.45
N VAL A 383 17.48 -22.40 6.46
CA VAL A 383 17.96 -22.92 5.16
C VAL A 383 19.14 -23.87 5.36
N ALA A 384 20.17 -23.44 6.09
CA ALA A 384 21.36 -24.25 6.37
C ALA A 384 21.03 -25.50 7.21
N SER A 385 20.09 -25.38 8.15
CA SER A 385 19.61 -26.48 8.98
C SER A 385 18.92 -27.56 8.13
N GLU A 386 18.09 -27.17 7.17
CA GLU A 386 17.41 -28.14 6.30
C GLU A 386 18.37 -28.82 5.33
N ALA A 387 19.27 -28.07 4.69
CA ALA A 387 20.29 -28.67 3.82
C ALA A 387 21.14 -29.71 4.57
N LYS A 388 21.45 -29.45 5.85
CA LYS A 388 22.09 -30.42 6.74
C LYS A 388 21.20 -31.63 7.06
N ASN A 389 19.94 -31.42 7.44
CA ASN A 389 19.02 -32.52 7.73
C ASN A 389 18.87 -33.45 6.52
N ARG A 390 18.67 -32.89 5.33
CA ARG A 390 18.54 -33.64 4.08
C ARG A 390 19.79 -34.45 3.75
N HIS A 391 20.99 -33.89 3.98
CA HIS A 391 22.25 -34.63 3.87
C HIS A 391 22.33 -35.82 4.84
N LEU A 392 21.88 -35.66 6.10
CA LEU A 392 21.78 -36.78 7.06
C LEU A 392 20.80 -37.88 6.62
N GLY A 393 19.81 -37.53 5.79
CA GLY A 393 18.82 -38.45 5.21
C GLY A 393 19.20 -39.08 3.87
N ASP A 394 20.39 -38.81 3.35
CA ASP A 394 20.81 -39.17 1.98
C ASP A 394 19.82 -38.69 0.89
N LEU A 395 19.27 -37.48 1.09
CA LEU A 395 18.31 -36.86 0.15
C LEU A 395 19.05 -35.93 -0.83
N PRO A 396 18.90 -36.09 -2.16
CA PRO A 396 19.52 -35.22 -3.16
C PRO A 396 19.19 -33.75 -2.91
N THR A 397 20.24 -32.95 -2.75
CA THR A 397 20.14 -31.54 -2.32
C THR A 397 21.23 -30.73 -3.02
N TYR A 398 20.87 -29.60 -3.61
CA TYR A 398 21.78 -28.68 -4.29
C TYR A 398 21.68 -27.32 -3.58
N ARG A 399 22.79 -26.85 -3.01
CA ARG A 399 22.78 -25.68 -2.12
C ARG A 399 23.38 -24.45 -2.78
N TYR A 400 22.71 -23.29 -2.68
CA TYR A 400 23.25 -22.01 -3.15
C TYR A 400 23.31 -20.90 -2.08
N GLU A 401 24.12 -19.89 -2.36
CA GLU A 401 24.00 -18.53 -1.81
C GLU A 401 23.97 -17.52 -2.97
N TYR A 402 23.01 -16.59 -2.98
CA TYR A 402 22.94 -15.52 -3.98
C TYR A 402 23.45 -14.19 -3.40
N ALA A 403 24.41 -13.57 -4.08
CA ALA A 403 25.12 -12.37 -3.63
C ALA A 403 25.04 -11.20 -4.62
N GLY A 404 24.01 -11.18 -5.48
CA GLY A 404 23.81 -10.13 -6.47
C GLY A 404 23.47 -8.77 -5.84
N ASN A 405 23.99 -7.71 -6.44
CA ASN A 405 23.82 -6.33 -5.97
C ASN A 405 23.73 -5.39 -7.18
N PHE A 406 22.68 -5.58 -7.99
CA PHE A 406 22.43 -4.84 -9.23
C PHE A 406 21.67 -3.56 -8.92
N THR A 407 22.11 -2.40 -9.38
CA THR A 407 21.59 -1.09 -8.91
C THR A 407 20.10 -0.85 -9.20
N ASN A 408 19.53 -1.50 -10.21
CA ASN A 408 18.10 -1.50 -10.52
C ASN A 408 17.26 -2.39 -9.58
N ILE A 409 17.84 -3.43 -8.97
CA ILE A 409 17.18 -4.33 -8.01
C ILE A 409 17.55 -3.95 -6.57
N SER A 410 18.71 -3.35 -6.35
CA SER A 410 19.34 -3.05 -5.06
C SER A 410 19.88 -1.60 -5.07
N PRO A 411 18.99 -0.58 -5.05
CA PRO A 411 19.37 0.81 -5.31
C PRO A 411 20.20 1.48 -4.20
N LEU A 412 20.12 0.99 -2.95
CA LEU A 412 20.87 1.56 -1.82
C LEU A 412 22.06 0.67 -1.39
N PRO A 413 23.19 1.24 -0.95
CA PRO A 413 24.41 0.49 -0.64
C PRO A 413 24.26 -0.63 0.42
N TRP A 414 23.25 -0.55 1.28
CA TRP A 414 22.99 -1.51 2.36
C TRP A 414 21.97 -2.60 1.99
N PHE A 415 21.32 -2.52 0.82
CA PHE A 415 20.39 -3.56 0.34
C PHE A 415 21.16 -4.85 0.02
N GLY A 416 22.16 -4.78 -0.86
CA GLY A 416 22.89 -5.96 -1.32
C GLY A 416 21.93 -7.02 -1.90
N ALA A 417 22.25 -8.29 -1.69
CA ALA A 417 21.34 -9.40 -1.93
C ALA A 417 20.33 -9.53 -0.77
N TYR A 418 19.36 -8.62 -0.70
CA TYR A 418 18.28 -8.69 0.29
C TYR A 418 17.29 -9.82 0.00
N HIS A 419 16.43 -10.16 0.95
CA HIS A 419 15.45 -11.22 0.81
C HIS A 419 14.54 -11.04 -0.41
N SER A 420 14.44 -12.05 -1.29
CA SER A 420 13.66 -12.04 -2.55
C SER A 420 14.33 -11.35 -3.76
N SER A 421 15.50 -10.70 -3.63
CA SER A 421 16.18 -10.01 -4.75
C SER A 421 16.75 -10.93 -5.84
N GLU A 422 16.67 -12.24 -5.65
CA GLU A 422 16.95 -13.27 -6.66
C GLU A 422 15.78 -13.47 -7.64
N LEU A 423 14.55 -13.13 -7.24
CA LEU A 423 13.34 -13.44 -8.01
C LEU A 423 13.25 -12.72 -9.37
N PRO A 424 13.61 -11.43 -9.52
CA PRO A 424 13.49 -10.76 -10.83
C PRO A 424 14.38 -11.41 -11.91
N LEU A 425 15.50 -12.01 -11.50
CA LEU A 425 16.38 -12.79 -12.38
C LEU A 425 15.79 -14.17 -12.69
N LEU A 426 15.20 -14.84 -11.69
CA LEU A 426 14.57 -16.16 -11.89
C LEU A 426 13.28 -16.12 -12.71
N PHE A 427 12.53 -15.01 -12.67
CA PHE A 427 11.31 -14.82 -13.47
C PHE A 427 11.57 -14.10 -14.81
N GLY A 428 12.76 -13.54 -15.02
CA GLY A 428 13.12 -12.81 -16.24
C GLY A 428 12.50 -11.40 -16.35
N THR A 429 12.11 -10.81 -15.22
CA THR A 429 11.47 -9.48 -15.09
C THR A 429 12.46 -8.37 -14.71
N HIS A 430 13.71 -8.73 -14.39
CA HIS A 430 14.75 -7.83 -13.87
C HIS A 430 15.01 -6.55 -14.71
N SER A 431 14.72 -6.58 -16.01
CA SER A 431 14.88 -5.43 -16.91
C SER A 431 13.64 -4.56 -17.11
N GLU A 432 12.51 -4.91 -16.51
CA GLU A 432 11.23 -4.21 -16.68
C GLU A 432 11.03 -3.07 -15.67
N TYR A 433 11.78 -3.09 -14.57
CA TYR A 433 11.62 -2.21 -13.41
C TYR A 433 12.98 -1.75 -12.85
N GLY A 434 13.00 -0.65 -12.11
CA GLY A 434 14.21 -0.09 -11.47
C GLY A 434 15.30 0.44 -12.41
N GLY A 435 15.30 0.07 -13.69
CA GLY A 435 16.23 0.54 -14.71
C GLY A 435 16.59 -0.52 -15.74
N ALA A 436 17.42 -0.16 -16.72
CA ALA A 436 17.89 -1.10 -17.73
C ALA A 436 18.99 -2.00 -17.17
N SER A 437 18.77 -3.32 -17.24
CA SER A 437 19.71 -4.33 -16.75
C SER A 437 21.05 -4.35 -17.47
N THR A 438 22.10 -4.64 -16.70
CA THR A 438 23.47 -4.76 -17.25
C THR A 438 23.65 -6.07 -18.04
N LYS A 439 24.67 -6.14 -18.90
CA LYS A 439 25.01 -7.39 -19.60
C LYS A 439 25.32 -8.54 -18.63
N PHE A 440 26.01 -8.25 -17.52
CA PHE A 440 26.35 -9.24 -16.49
C PHE A 440 25.10 -9.79 -15.78
N GLU A 441 24.11 -8.93 -15.55
CA GLU A 441 22.81 -9.27 -14.97
C GLU A 441 21.95 -10.13 -15.91
N TRP A 442 21.90 -9.81 -17.21
CA TRP A 442 21.29 -10.70 -18.22
C TRP A 442 21.98 -12.07 -18.27
N GLU A 443 23.32 -12.11 -18.21
CA GLU A 443 24.09 -13.36 -18.14
C GLU A 443 23.82 -14.14 -16.83
N MET A 444 23.50 -13.44 -15.73
CA MET A 444 23.13 -14.01 -14.45
C MET A 444 21.72 -14.61 -14.47
N SER A 445 20.72 -13.86 -14.94
CA SER A 445 19.34 -14.33 -15.19
C SER A 445 19.37 -15.64 -15.96
N TYR A 446 20.00 -15.62 -17.15
CA TYR A 446 20.06 -16.78 -18.03
C TYR A 446 20.86 -17.96 -17.44
N ALA A 447 21.76 -17.73 -16.49
CA ALA A 447 22.46 -18.80 -15.79
C ALA A 447 21.57 -19.46 -14.72
N MET A 448 20.83 -18.67 -13.94
CA MET A 448 19.93 -19.19 -12.90
C MET A 448 18.71 -19.88 -13.53
N GLU A 449 18.03 -19.22 -14.47
CA GLU A 449 16.90 -19.79 -15.22
C GLU A 449 17.26 -21.13 -15.90
N ALA A 450 18.48 -21.26 -16.45
CA ALA A 450 18.94 -22.52 -17.04
C ALA A 450 19.12 -23.64 -16.00
N LEU A 451 19.64 -23.34 -14.81
CA LEU A 451 19.79 -24.32 -13.73
C LEU A 451 18.43 -24.76 -13.17
N TRP A 452 17.52 -23.82 -12.91
CA TRP A 452 16.16 -24.11 -12.42
C TRP A 452 15.37 -24.94 -13.44
N LEU A 453 15.44 -24.57 -14.73
CA LEU A 453 14.83 -25.34 -15.83
C LEU A 453 15.42 -26.75 -15.95
N SER A 454 16.74 -26.89 -16.03
CA SER A 454 17.40 -28.19 -16.22
C SER A 454 17.18 -29.16 -15.05
N PHE A 455 16.94 -28.62 -13.85
CA PHE A 455 16.49 -29.38 -12.68
C PHE A 455 15.03 -29.81 -12.84
N ALA A 456 14.12 -28.92 -13.24
CA ALA A 456 12.73 -29.29 -13.50
C ALA A 456 12.56 -30.30 -14.65
N GLU A 457 13.47 -30.30 -15.62
CA GLU A 457 13.51 -31.31 -16.70
C GLU A 457 13.81 -32.74 -16.22
N ASP A 458 14.65 -32.88 -15.19
CA ASP A 458 15.10 -34.15 -14.59
C ASP A 458 15.73 -33.89 -13.20
N PRO A 459 14.90 -33.87 -12.13
CA PRO A 459 15.37 -33.56 -10.78
C PRO A 459 16.35 -34.59 -10.20
N MET A 460 16.32 -35.83 -10.69
CA MET A 460 17.16 -36.94 -10.20
C MET A 460 18.59 -36.86 -10.75
N ARG A 461 18.77 -36.33 -11.96
CA ARG A 461 20.09 -35.99 -12.53
C ARG A 461 20.67 -34.70 -11.92
N GLY A 462 19.80 -33.80 -11.48
CA GLY A 462 20.19 -32.53 -10.86
C GLY A 462 20.39 -31.36 -11.84
N PRO A 463 20.69 -30.16 -11.33
CA PRO A 463 20.87 -28.96 -12.14
C PRO A 463 22.14 -29.04 -12.99
N VAL A 464 22.04 -28.70 -14.28
CA VAL A 464 23.18 -28.66 -15.21
C VAL A 464 23.09 -27.44 -16.12
N ARG A 465 24.23 -26.99 -16.63
CA ARG A 465 24.31 -25.90 -17.61
C ARG A 465 25.26 -26.26 -18.73
N ALA A 466 24.80 -26.18 -19.98
CA ALA A 466 25.67 -26.27 -21.15
C ALA A 466 26.20 -24.87 -21.53
N ALA A 467 27.35 -24.83 -22.20
CA ALA A 467 27.85 -23.62 -22.82
C ALA A 467 26.91 -23.15 -23.96
N LEU A 468 26.70 -21.84 -24.08
CA LEU A 468 25.82 -21.23 -25.08
C LEU A 468 26.66 -20.39 -26.06
N GLY A 469 26.96 -20.96 -27.23
CA GLY A 469 27.85 -20.34 -28.21
C GLY A 469 29.25 -20.11 -27.63
N ASN A 470 29.64 -18.84 -27.48
CA ASN A 470 30.93 -18.46 -26.89
C ASN A 470 30.87 -18.25 -25.35
N ILE A 471 29.70 -18.42 -24.72
CA ILE A 471 29.54 -18.29 -23.26
C ILE A 471 29.78 -19.65 -22.61
N ALA A 472 30.84 -19.76 -21.81
CA ALA A 472 31.21 -20.99 -21.10
C ALA A 472 30.12 -21.46 -20.12
N ALA A 473 30.13 -22.76 -19.78
CA ALA A 473 29.17 -23.34 -18.86
C ALA A 473 29.23 -22.68 -17.47
N ASN A 474 30.43 -22.43 -16.93
CA ASN A 474 30.73 -21.71 -15.68
C ASN A 474 30.14 -22.42 -14.43
N PRO A 475 30.85 -22.54 -13.28
CA PRO A 475 32.20 -22.06 -12.96
C PRO A 475 33.34 -22.85 -13.63
N THR A 476 33.06 -23.98 -14.27
CA THR A 476 34.06 -24.70 -15.08
C THR A 476 34.33 -23.96 -16.39
N THR A 477 35.55 -24.11 -16.92
CA THR A 477 35.92 -23.69 -18.29
C THR A 477 35.44 -24.69 -19.36
N GLU A 478 34.68 -25.71 -18.94
CA GLU A 478 34.18 -26.79 -19.79
C GLU A 478 32.93 -26.37 -20.56
N THR A 479 32.55 -27.17 -21.56
CA THR A 479 31.32 -27.00 -22.34
C THR A 479 30.06 -27.39 -21.56
N PHE A 480 30.22 -27.94 -20.36
CA PHE A 480 29.16 -28.43 -19.49
C PHE A 480 29.54 -28.24 -18.02
N PHE A 481 28.56 -27.88 -17.20
CA PHE A 481 28.66 -27.81 -15.75
C PHE A 481 27.53 -28.66 -15.15
N SER A 482 27.87 -29.51 -14.19
CA SER A 482 26.90 -30.20 -13.34
C SER A 482 27.05 -29.66 -11.93
N TRP A 483 25.95 -29.19 -11.34
CA TRP A 483 25.97 -28.71 -9.97
C TRP A 483 26.23 -29.91 -9.04
N PRO A 484 27.29 -29.91 -8.21
CA PRO A 484 27.54 -30.99 -7.26
C PRO A 484 26.43 -31.08 -6.21
N GLN A 485 26.09 -32.30 -5.79
CA GLN A 485 25.18 -32.50 -4.67
C GLN A 485 25.85 -32.04 -3.37
N PHE A 486 25.14 -31.28 -2.56
CA PHE A 486 25.63 -30.75 -1.29
C PHE A 486 25.97 -31.87 -0.29
N ALA A 487 27.23 -31.90 0.16
CA ALA A 487 27.66 -32.66 1.34
C ALA A 487 28.03 -31.73 2.51
N GLN A 488 27.74 -32.12 3.75
CA GLN A 488 28.06 -31.26 4.90
C GLN A 488 29.60 -31.17 5.08
N GLY A 489 30.14 -29.94 5.02
CA GLY A 489 31.58 -29.70 5.16
C GLY A 489 32.38 -29.82 3.86
N SER A 490 31.70 -29.82 2.71
CA SER A 490 32.29 -29.83 1.36
C SER A 490 32.30 -28.45 0.69
N ALA A 491 32.96 -28.38 -0.47
CA ALA A 491 32.98 -27.22 -1.38
C ALA A 491 31.69 -27.08 -2.25
N ASP A 492 30.71 -27.97 -2.06
CA ASP A 492 29.63 -28.23 -3.05
C ASP A 492 28.47 -27.19 -3.03
N MET A 493 28.67 -26.04 -2.38
CA MET A 493 27.72 -24.92 -2.42
C MET A 493 28.06 -23.98 -3.58
N LEU A 494 27.04 -23.58 -4.35
CA LEU A 494 27.18 -22.67 -5.49
C LEU A 494 26.88 -21.22 -5.08
N LEU A 495 27.81 -20.31 -5.35
CA LEU A 495 27.66 -18.88 -5.10
C LEU A 495 27.28 -18.17 -6.40
N PHE A 496 26.18 -17.43 -6.41
CA PHE A 496 25.71 -16.64 -7.56
C PHE A 496 26.08 -15.16 -7.43
N ALA A 497 26.52 -14.53 -8.52
CA ALA A 497 26.90 -13.11 -8.63
C ALA A 497 27.99 -12.62 -7.64
N LYS A 498 28.61 -13.53 -6.88
CA LYS A 498 29.63 -13.23 -5.88
C LYS A 498 30.95 -12.82 -6.54
N ASP A 499 31.58 -11.76 -6.02
CA ASP A 499 32.88 -11.24 -6.48
C ASP A 499 32.94 -10.95 -8.00
N ASN A 500 31.81 -10.52 -8.58
CA ASN A 500 31.60 -10.31 -10.03
C ASN A 500 31.80 -11.57 -10.91
N LYS A 501 31.73 -12.77 -10.33
CA LYS A 501 31.59 -14.03 -11.08
C LYS A 501 30.10 -14.41 -11.16
N LEU A 502 29.66 -14.93 -12.31
CA LEU A 502 28.29 -15.46 -12.47
C LEU A 502 28.03 -16.59 -11.48
N MET A 503 28.93 -17.58 -11.45
CA MET A 503 28.89 -18.70 -10.53
C MET A 503 30.30 -18.99 -10.00
N GLN A 504 30.41 -19.50 -8.77
CA GLN A 504 31.61 -20.12 -8.22
C GLN A 504 31.25 -21.16 -7.16
N LEU A 505 32.04 -22.24 -7.04
CA LEU A 505 31.97 -23.15 -5.90
C LEU A 505 32.78 -22.59 -4.73
N VAL A 506 32.55 -23.07 -3.51
CA VAL A 506 33.26 -22.60 -2.30
C VAL A 506 34.70 -23.14 -2.28
N GLU A 507 35.69 -22.28 -2.47
CA GLU A 507 37.08 -22.73 -2.73
C GLU A 507 37.91 -23.10 -1.48
N SER A 508 37.53 -22.71 -0.24
CA SER A 508 38.44 -22.82 0.92
C SER A 508 37.83 -23.22 2.27
N SER A 509 38.70 -23.71 3.18
CA SER A 509 38.36 -24.09 4.56
C SER A 509 37.92 -22.92 5.46
N ILE A 510 38.20 -21.67 5.06
CA ILE A 510 37.83 -20.46 5.81
C ILE A 510 36.38 -20.07 5.47
N ASP A 511 35.98 -20.18 4.21
CA ASP A 511 34.60 -19.97 3.74
C ASP A 511 33.68 -21.11 4.23
N LEU A 512 34.22 -22.31 4.32
CA LEU A 512 33.62 -23.44 5.05
C LEU A 512 33.39 -23.12 6.53
N LEU A 513 34.32 -22.46 7.23
CA LEU A 513 34.10 -22.03 8.61
C LEU A 513 33.03 -20.94 8.71
N ALA A 514 33.02 -19.95 7.81
CA ALA A 514 31.97 -18.93 7.77
C ALA A 514 30.57 -19.55 7.57
N SER A 515 30.44 -20.55 6.69
CA SER A 515 29.19 -21.30 6.45
C SER A 515 28.87 -22.37 7.51
N LEU A 516 29.78 -22.65 8.46
CA LEU A 516 29.60 -23.57 9.59
C LEU A 516 29.33 -22.87 10.94
N ILE A 517 29.63 -21.58 11.07
CA ILE A 517 29.53 -20.81 12.34
C ILE A 517 28.06 -20.47 12.71
N ASP A 518 27.09 -20.71 11.83
CA ASP A 518 25.65 -20.44 12.03
C ASP A 518 24.90 -21.49 12.90
N LEU A 519 25.55 -22.01 13.95
CA LEU A 519 24.94 -22.91 14.94
C LEU A 519 25.21 -22.44 16.38
N PRO A 520 24.19 -22.09 17.18
CA PRO A 520 24.36 -21.87 18.61
C PRO A 520 24.56 -23.22 19.33
N ASN A 521 25.78 -23.45 19.81
CA ASN A 521 26.09 -24.55 20.75
C ASN A 521 25.39 -24.31 22.11
N LEU A 522 24.17 -24.84 22.28
CA LEU A 522 23.54 -24.97 23.59
C LEU A 522 24.02 -26.24 24.30
N GLY A 523 25.29 -26.21 24.71
CA GLY A 523 25.86 -27.22 25.60
C GLY A 523 25.32 -27.04 27.03
N PHE A 524 24.45 -27.96 27.46
CA PHE A 524 24.06 -28.05 28.87
C PHE A 524 25.28 -28.36 29.76
N VAL A 525 25.65 -27.44 30.64
CA VAL A 525 26.51 -27.72 31.80
C VAL A 525 25.83 -27.26 33.08
N VAL A 526 25.39 -28.25 33.86
CA VAL A 526 24.81 -28.04 35.19
C VAL A 526 25.93 -27.84 36.20
N THR A 527 26.04 -26.66 36.83
CA THR A 527 26.66 -26.54 38.16
C THR A 527 25.90 -25.57 39.07
N ASN A 528 25.68 -25.99 40.31
CA ASN A 528 24.98 -25.22 41.34
C ASN A 528 25.92 -24.24 42.07
N ARG A 529 25.48 -23.00 42.35
CA ARG A 529 25.22 -22.46 43.72
C ARG A 529 25.14 -20.91 43.76
N PRO A 530 24.51 -20.31 44.80
CA PRO A 530 24.06 -18.91 44.77
C PRO A 530 24.97 -17.95 45.56
N ILE A 531 24.89 -16.65 45.25
CA ILE A 531 25.48 -15.58 46.07
C ILE A 531 24.42 -14.52 46.42
N ARG A 532 24.28 -14.23 47.72
CA ARG A 532 23.51 -13.10 48.27
C ARG A 532 24.34 -11.82 48.18
N ILE A 533 23.69 -10.67 47.93
CA ILE A 533 24.17 -9.37 48.43
C ILE A 533 23.02 -8.64 49.14
N GLY A 534 23.31 -8.10 50.32
CA GLY A 534 22.39 -7.32 51.16
C GLY A 534 22.70 -5.82 51.17
N PRO A 535 21.95 -4.99 51.93
CA PRO A 535 21.70 -3.60 51.58
C PRO A 535 22.43 -2.54 52.43
N LYS A 536 22.41 -1.28 51.96
CA LYS A 536 22.55 0.04 52.65
C LYS A 536 22.78 1.14 51.57
N ASN A 537 22.42 2.43 51.69
CA ASN A 537 21.64 3.18 52.68
C ASN A 537 21.16 4.55 52.09
N ARG A 538 20.16 5.17 52.75
CA ARG A 538 19.71 6.60 52.83
C ARG A 538 20.58 7.69 52.16
N VAL A 539 20.05 8.83 51.67
CA VAL A 539 19.31 9.96 52.32
C VAL A 539 18.56 10.75 51.19
N GLY A 540 17.51 11.58 51.35
CA GLY A 540 16.85 12.21 52.51
C GLY A 540 15.43 12.75 52.21
N ARG A 541 14.98 13.85 52.85
CA ARG A 541 13.57 14.34 52.81
C ARG A 541 13.37 15.78 53.35
N ALA A 542 12.61 16.63 52.65
CA ALA A 542 11.80 17.77 53.17
C ALA A 542 10.94 18.32 51.99
N HIS A 543 9.61 18.45 51.97
CA HIS A 543 8.53 18.97 52.85
C HIS A 543 8.22 20.48 52.74
N ASN A 544 7.00 20.75 52.25
CA ASN A 544 6.28 22.03 52.18
C ASN A 544 5.81 22.56 53.54
N THR A 545 5.57 23.89 53.61
CA THR A 545 4.41 24.55 54.25
C THR A 545 4.32 26.01 53.72
N THR A 546 3.28 26.42 52.97
CA THR A 546 2.08 27.21 53.38
C THR A 546 2.37 28.66 53.85
N MET A 547 1.56 29.71 53.58
CA MET A 547 0.15 29.80 53.14
C MET A 547 -0.25 31.23 52.67
N MET A 548 -1.28 31.35 51.80
CA MET A 548 -2.33 32.43 51.74
C MET A 548 -1.94 33.91 51.44
N THR A 549 -2.77 34.79 50.85
CA THR A 549 -4.23 34.84 50.54
C THR A 549 -4.58 35.60 49.23
N SER A 550 -5.61 35.10 48.48
CA SER A 550 -6.68 35.79 47.69
C SER A 550 -6.42 37.10 46.90
N LEU A 551 -6.93 37.31 45.67
CA LEU A 551 -8.34 37.13 45.22
C LEU A 551 -8.47 36.70 43.73
N LEU A 552 -9.55 35.98 43.41
CA LEU A 552 -10.05 35.55 42.07
C LEU A 552 -11.26 36.45 41.64
N PRO A 553 -11.98 36.24 40.50
CA PRO A 553 -11.92 35.17 39.47
C PRO A 553 -11.81 35.71 38.01
N PHE A 554 -11.97 34.99 36.89
CA PHE A 554 -12.06 33.56 36.50
C PHE A 554 -10.96 33.34 35.40
N LEU A 555 -10.22 32.24 35.28
CA LEU A 555 -10.53 30.81 35.03
C LEU A 555 -10.86 30.44 33.57
N LEU A 556 -9.85 30.01 32.80
CA LEU A 556 -9.87 28.89 31.81
C LEU A 556 -8.61 28.86 30.92
N ILE A 557 -7.51 28.28 31.43
CA ILE A 557 -6.45 27.66 30.61
C ILE A 557 -5.99 26.40 31.35
N ALA A 558 -5.81 25.29 30.61
CA ALA A 558 -5.36 23.96 31.08
C ALA A 558 -6.36 23.09 31.89
N LEU A 559 -7.35 22.49 31.21
CA LEU A 559 -7.40 21.04 30.95
C LEU A 559 -8.61 20.66 30.05
N GLY A 560 -8.37 19.84 29.01
CA GLY A 560 -9.36 19.25 28.09
C GLY A 560 -9.69 20.10 26.84
N GLY A 561 -9.98 19.55 25.66
CA GLY A 561 -9.72 18.18 25.14
C GLY A 561 -8.36 18.08 24.41
N LEU A 562 -7.92 16.95 23.84
CA LEU A 562 -8.69 16.05 22.95
C LEU A 562 -9.53 16.85 21.94
N LEU A 563 -8.86 17.76 21.22
CA LEU A 563 -9.32 18.11 19.88
C LEU A 563 -9.03 16.91 18.99
N ASN A 564 -10.08 16.33 18.41
CA ASN A 564 -9.96 15.22 17.49
C ASN A 564 -9.06 15.65 16.32
N LEU A 565 -7.97 14.92 16.11
CA LEU A 565 -7.35 14.83 14.79
C LEU A 565 -8.24 13.92 13.93
N THR A 566 -9.42 14.43 13.56
CA THR A 566 -10.15 13.89 12.42
C THR A 566 -9.31 14.18 11.20
N ASN A 567 -8.63 13.16 10.69
CA ASN A 567 -8.37 13.09 9.26
C ASN A 567 -9.74 13.28 8.59
N ALA A 568 -9.90 14.36 7.83
CA ALA A 568 -11.16 14.62 7.15
C ALA A 568 -11.30 13.59 6.03
N GLU A 569 -12.09 12.53 6.27
CA GLU A 569 -12.56 11.66 5.20
C GLU A 569 -13.36 12.52 4.22
N TYR A 570 -12.81 12.68 3.02
CA TYR A 570 -13.31 13.57 1.97
C TYR A 570 -14.72 13.18 1.47
N THR A 571 -15.14 11.95 1.77
CA THR A 571 -16.35 11.28 1.29
C THR A 571 -17.45 11.13 2.35
N GLY A 572 -17.42 11.94 3.40
CA GLY A 572 -18.45 11.92 4.46
C GLY A 572 -19.79 12.56 4.05
N THR A 573 -20.89 11.93 4.45
CA THR A 573 -22.26 12.49 4.48
C THR A 573 -22.80 12.51 5.92
N ASP A 574 -23.48 13.60 6.29
CA ASP A 574 -24.19 13.73 7.56
C ASP A 574 -25.42 12.78 7.63
N CYS A 575 -25.97 12.38 6.47
CA CYS A 575 -27.14 11.51 6.40
C CYS A 575 -27.14 10.54 5.21
N ASN A 576 -26.65 9.30 5.42
CA ASN A 576 -26.77 8.29 4.37
C ASN A 576 -28.19 7.67 4.28
N PRO A 577 -28.92 7.85 3.16
CA PRO A 577 -30.32 7.44 3.01
C PRO A 577 -30.49 5.94 2.73
N LEU A 578 -29.41 5.17 2.51
CA LEU A 578 -29.46 3.71 2.45
C LEU A 578 -29.64 3.09 3.85
N ASN A 579 -29.21 3.83 4.89
CA ASN A 579 -29.13 3.34 6.27
C ASN A 579 -30.22 3.91 7.19
N LYS A 580 -30.74 5.10 6.89
CA LYS A 580 -31.76 5.81 7.67
C LYS A 580 -32.64 6.68 6.77
N THR A 581 -33.78 7.15 7.28
CA THR A 581 -34.53 8.22 6.59
C THR A 581 -33.81 9.55 6.80
N CYS A 582 -33.62 10.29 5.72
CA CYS A 582 -33.00 11.63 5.73
C CYS A 582 -34.03 12.71 5.42
N ASP A 583 -33.68 13.95 5.72
CA ASP A 583 -34.45 15.12 5.26
C ASP A 583 -34.34 15.25 3.72
N ALA A 584 -35.12 16.16 3.13
CA ALA A 584 -35.11 16.35 1.69
C ALA A 584 -33.99 17.30 1.25
N ASP A 585 -33.20 16.88 0.25
CA ASP A 585 -32.04 17.59 -0.29
C ASP A 585 -32.49 18.90 -0.98
N PRO A 586 -32.05 20.10 -0.54
CA PRO A 586 -32.45 21.34 -1.17
C PRO A 586 -32.00 21.42 -2.64
N ALA A 587 -32.93 21.53 -3.59
CA ALA A 587 -32.61 21.53 -5.02
C ALA A 587 -32.06 22.89 -5.47
N LEU A 588 -31.15 22.91 -6.45
CA LEU A 588 -30.77 24.13 -7.15
C LEU A 588 -31.95 24.68 -7.97
N GLY A 589 -32.67 23.79 -8.67
CA GLY A 589 -33.90 24.08 -9.42
C GLY A 589 -33.72 25.08 -10.58
N THR A 590 -32.48 25.30 -11.03
CA THR A 590 -32.11 26.32 -12.01
C THR A 590 -30.72 26.05 -12.60
N GLU A 591 -30.36 26.84 -13.60
CA GLU A 591 -28.98 27.07 -14.01
C GLU A 591 -28.43 28.35 -13.35
N HIS A 592 -27.15 28.34 -12.94
CA HIS A 592 -26.43 29.54 -12.53
C HIS A 592 -24.89 29.39 -12.70
N THR A 593 -24.20 30.52 -12.81
CA THR A 593 -22.73 30.61 -12.92
C THR A 593 -22.18 31.52 -11.82
N TRP A 594 -21.45 30.94 -10.88
CA TRP A 594 -20.72 31.69 -9.85
C TRP A 594 -19.36 32.11 -10.39
N LEU A 595 -19.05 33.41 -10.31
CA LEU A 595 -17.72 33.95 -10.58
C LEU A 595 -16.98 34.05 -9.24
N PHE A 596 -15.80 33.43 -9.16
CA PHE A 596 -15.04 33.30 -7.92
C PHE A 596 -14.15 34.53 -7.63
N ASN A 597 -14.38 35.66 -8.29
CA ASN A 597 -13.65 36.92 -8.06
C ASN A 597 -14.31 37.83 -6.98
N SER A 598 -15.31 37.31 -6.26
CA SER A 598 -16.01 38.03 -5.18
C SER A 598 -16.62 37.04 -4.18
N THR A 599 -16.90 37.52 -2.96
CA THR A 599 -17.40 36.69 -1.85
C THR A 599 -18.68 35.92 -2.23
N LEU A 600 -18.62 34.59 -2.12
CA LEU A 600 -19.77 33.71 -2.32
C LEU A 600 -20.83 33.92 -1.22
N ASP A 601 -22.11 33.73 -1.57
CA ASP A 601 -23.22 33.78 -0.61
C ASP A 601 -23.18 32.54 0.31
N SER A 602 -23.06 32.77 1.62
CA SER A 602 -23.01 31.71 2.64
C SER A 602 -24.30 30.89 2.76
N GLU A 603 -25.43 31.38 2.23
CA GLU A 603 -26.66 30.59 2.12
C GLU A 603 -26.56 29.54 1.01
N LEU A 604 -25.70 29.75 -0.01
CA LEU A 604 -25.53 28.86 -1.16
C LEU A 604 -24.28 27.97 -1.06
N TRP A 605 -23.25 28.44 -0.36
CA TRP A 605 -21.94 27.82 -0.30
C TRP A 605 -21.37 27.86 1.11
N ASP A 606 -20.77 26.76 1.56
CA ASP A 606 -20.20 26.61 2.89
C ASP A 606 -18.73 26.15 2.83
N MET A 607 -17.86 26.83 3.57
CA MET A 607 -16.44 26.51 3.68
C MET A 607 -16.21 25.61 4.90
N ARG A 608 -16.27 24.30 4.67
CA ARG A 608 -16.11 23.26 5.72
C ARG A 608 -14.68 23.20 6.27
N THR A 609 -13.67 23.42 5.43
CA THR A 609 -12.26 23.55 5.87
C THR A 609 -11.52 24.65 5.09
N GLY A 610 -10.56 25.30 5.74
CA GLY A 610 -9.72 26.33 5.12
C GLY A 610 -10.42 27.67 4.85
N THR A 611 -9.85 28.47 3.96
CA THR A 611 -10.34 29.81 3.57
C THR A 611 -10.09 30.07 2.09
N LEU A 612 -11.00 30.77 1.42
CA LEU A 612 -10.77 31.27 0.05
C LEU A 612 -10.03 32.60 0.06
N ASP A 613 -8.93 32.70 -0.68
CA ASP A 613 -8.26 33.97 -0.96
C ASP A 613 -8.76 34.49 -2.33
N TYR A 614 -9.57 35.55 -2.33
CA TYR A 614 -10.17 36.10 -3.56
C TYR A 614 -9.17 36.97 -4.34
N THR A 615 -9.10 36.75 -5.65
CA THR A 615 -8.27 37.49 -6.61
C THR A 615 -9.13 38.20 -7.66
N SER A 616 -8.51 38.98 -8.56
CA SER A 616 -9.22 39.57 -9.70
C SER A 616 -9.66 38.56 -10.76
N GLU A 617 -9.08 37.36 -10.78
CA GLU A 617 -9.31 36.34 -11.82
C GLU A 617 -10.12 35.12 -11.34
N GLY A 618 -10.32 34.98 -10.02
CA GLY A 618 -10.89 33.79 -9.38
C GLY A 618 -10.59 33.75 -7.88
N ALA A 619 -10.78 32.62 -7.22
CA ALA A 619 -10.40 32.41 -5.83
C ALA A 619 -9.41 31.26 -5.68
N ASP A 620 -8.49 31.42 -4.74
CA ASP A 620 -7.41 30.49 -4.45
C ASP A 620 -7.76 29.60 -3.24
N PHE A 621 -7.75 28.30 -3.50
CA PHE A 621 -7.89 27.21 -2.55
C PHE A 621 -6.48 26.81 -2.09
N THR A 622 -5.97 27.49 -1.06
CA THR A 622 -4.56 27.40 -0.67
C THR A 622 -4.33 26.57 0.60
N ILE A 623 -3.51 25.52 0.49
CA ILE A 623 -2.94 24.78 1.63
C ILE A 623 -1.74 25.58 2.16
N LYS A 624 -1.92 26.24 3.32
CA LYS A 624 -0.94 27.16 3.93
C LYS A 624 -0.04 26.52 4.99
N THR A 625 -0.41 25.36 5.53
CA THR A 625 0.29 24.66 6.62
C THR A 625 0.24 23.15 6.43
N GLU A 626 1.13 22.43 7.11
CA GLU A 626 1.16 20.97 7.15
C GLU A 626 -0.20 20.36 7.52
N ASN A 627 -0.61 19.33 6.77
CA ASN A 627 -1.87 18.58 6.86
C ASN A 627 -3.17 19.42 6.77
N ALA A 628 -3.10 20.69 6.34
CA ALA A 628 -4.30 21.48 6.08
C ALA A 628 -4.94 21.12 4.73
N SER A 629 -6.25 21.28 4.63
CA SER A 629 -7.03 21.19 3.39
C SER A 629 -7.96 22.39 3.25
N THR A 630 -8.51 22.59 2.05
CA THR A 630 -9.65 23.48 1.79
C THR A 630 -10.82 22.66 1.29
N LEU A 631 -12.05 22.97 1.72
CA LEU A 631 -13.26 22.30 1.25
C LEU A 631 -14.42 23.28 1.20
N LEU A 632 -14.89 23.59 -0.01
CA LEU A 632 -16.10 24.32 -0.31
C LEU A 632 -17.19 23.32 -0.71
N VAL A 633 -18.39 23.45 -0.15
CA VAL A 633 -19.55 22.58 -0.45
C VAL A 633 -20.76 23.44 -0.78
N SER A 634 -21.57 23.05 -1.77
CA SER A 634 -22.85 23.73 -2.05
C SER A 634 -23.93 23.32 -1.05
N ASN A 635 -24.67 24.29 -0.51
CA ASN A 635 -25.87 24.04 0.32
C ASN A 635 -27.10 23.61 -0.50
N PHE A 636 -26.92 23.42 -1.81
CA PHE A 636 -27.90 22.88 -2.74
C PHE A 636 -27.34 21.63 -3.42
N TYR A 637 -28.27 20.83 -3.93
CA TYR A 637 -28.03 19.62 -4.70
C TYR A 637 -28.54 19.79 -6.13
N ILE A 638 -27.98 19.02 -7.07
CA ILE A 638 -28.55 18.79 -8.40
C ILE A 638 -28.84 17.31 -8.60
N PHE A 639 -29.87 16.99 -9.38
CA PHE A 639 -30.22 15.60 -9.71
C PHE A 639 -30.30 15.46 -11.22
N PHE A 640 -29.25 14.90 -11.82
CA PHE A 640 -28.93 15.01 -13.25
C PHE A 640 -28.74 16.47 -13.70
N GLY A 641 -27.72 16.73 -14.51
CA GLY A 641 -27.32 18.09 -14.81
C GLY A 641 -26.00 18.25 -15.55
N VAL A 642 -25.49 19.49 -15.49
CA VAL A 642 -24.15 19.85 -15.95
C VAL A 642 -23.42 20.58 -14.84
N MET A 643 -22.18 20.18 -14.58
CA MET A 643 -21.23 20.91 -13.74
C MET A 643 -20.03 21.28 -14.59
N GLU A 644 -19.75 22.56 -14.70
CA GLU A 644 -18.67 23.16 -15.50
C GLU A 644 -17.77 23.98 -14.57
N ALA A 645 -16.49 23.63 -14.46
CA ALA A 645 -15.52 24.32 -13.61
C ALA A 645 -14.32 24.80 -14.43
N HIS A 646 -13.90 26.05 -14.20
CA HIS A 646 -12.68 26.61 -14.81
C HIS A 646 -11.57 26.68 -13.78
N VAL A 647 -10.54 25.83 -13.93
CA VAL A 647 -9.61 25.45 -12.87
C VAL A 647 -8.15 25.56 -13.33
N LYS A 648 -7.29 26.00 -12.41
CA LYS A 648 -5.84 25.74 -12.38
C LYS A 648 -5.52 24.87 -11.16
N MET A 649 -4.86 23.75 -11.36
CA MET A 649 -4.56 22.77 -10.30
C MET A 649 -3.33 23.14 -9.45
N ALA A 650 -3.31 22.67 -8.21
CA ALA A 650 -2.23 22.89 -7.24
C ALA A 650 -1.02 21.98 -7.47
N LYS A 651 0.10 22.56 -7.91
CA LYS A 651 1.33 21.82 -8.17
C LYS A 651 2.03 21.36 -6.88
N GLY A 652 2.21 20.05 -6.72
CA GLY A 652 2.95 19.44 -5.62
C GLY A 652 2.74 17.92 -5.55
N ALA A 653 3.80 17.15 -5.32
CA ALA A 653 3.65 15.74 -4.95
C ALA A 653 2.81 15.59 -3.69
N GLY A 654 1.91 14.61 -3.67
CA GLY A 654 0.98 14.35 -2.57
C GLY A 654 -0.19 15.35 -2.46
N ILE A 655 -0.33 16.31 -3.37
CA ILE A 655 -1.42 17.30 -3.35
C ILE A 655 -2.45 16.95 -4.42
N ILE A 656 -3.73 17.00 -4.06
CA ILE A 656 -4.87 16.75 -4.94
C ILE A 656 -5.69 18.04 -5.04
N SER A 657 -5.90 18.50 -6.27
CA SER A 657 -7.00 19.42 -6.58
C SER A 657 -8.20 18.60 -7.03
N SER A 658 -9.41 19.03 -6.70
CA SER A 658 -10.62 18.25 -6.97
C SER A 658 -11.85 19.15 -7.14
N VAL A 659 -12.70 18.78 -8.10
CA VAL A 659 -14.07 19.30 -8.26
C VAL A 659 -14.98 18.11 -8.51
N ILE A 660 -15.83 17.79 -7.53
CA ILE A 660 -16.64 16.58 -7.55
C ILE A 660 -18.13 16.90 -7.38
N LEU A 661 -18.98 15.99 -7.86
CA LEU A 661 -20.38 15.89 -7.47
C LEU A 661 -20.53 14.69 -6.55
N GLN A 662 -21.02 14.87 -5.31
CA GLN A 662 -21.24 13.75 -4.39
C GLN A 662 -22.59 13.81 -3.69
N SER A 663 -23.28 12.68 -3.60
CA SER A 663 -24.60 12.53 -2.97
C SER A 663 -24.52 12.14 -1.50
N ASP A 664 -25.67 12.21 -0.83
CA ASP A 664 -25.85 11.68 0.51
C ASP A 664 -25.80 10.13 0.56
N ASP A 665 -26.03 9.43 -0.55
CA ASP A 665 -25.85 7.97 -0.62
C ASP A 665 -24.44 7.52 -1.04
N LEU A 666 -23.54 8.49 -1.29
CA LEU A 666 -22.16 8.33 -1.78
C LEU A 666 -22.07 7.86 -3.24
N ASP A 667 -23.03 8.25 -4.06
CA ASP A 667 -22.82 8.40 -5.51
C ASP A 667 -21.88 9.59 -5.76
N GLU A 668 -20.92 9.44 -6.66
CA GLU A 668 -19.78 10.36 -6.81
C GLU A 668 -19.34 10.46 -8.28
N ILE A 669 -18.97 11.66 -8.74
CA ILE A 669 -18.51 11.98 -10.10
C ILE A 669 -17.38 13.00 -10.01
N ASP A 670 -16.21 12.64 -10.54
CA ASP A 670 -14.97 13.32 -10.18
C ASP A 670 -14.27 14.01 -11.35
N TRP A 671 -13.66 15.14 -11.02
CA TRP A 671 -12.47 15.67 -11.69
C TRP A 671 -11.37 15.85 -10.63
N GLU A 672 -10.24 15.16 -10.81
CA GLU A 672 -9.11 15.21 -9.89
C GLU A 672 -7.78 15.42 -10.61
N TRP A 673 -6.94 16.29 -10.05
CA TRP A 673 -5.58 16.55 -10.54
C TRP A 673 -4.57 16.15 -9.47
N VAL A 674 -3.70 15.21 -9.82
CA VAL A 674 -2.57 14.80 -8.98
C VAL A 674 -1.41 15.78 -9.19
N GLY A 675 -1.04 16.50 -8.13
CA GLY A 675 -0.24 17.72 -8.23
C GLY A 675 1.19 17.55 -8.76
N TYR A 676 1.70 16.31 -8.87
CA TYR A 676 2.98 16.03 -9.53
C TYR A 676 2.89 15.99 -11.06
N ASN A 677 1.70 15.78 -11.64
CA ASN A 677 1.47 15.67 -13.08
C ASN A 677 0.62 16.84 -13.60
N THR A 678 1.29 17.92 -14.02
CA THR A 678 0.65 19.12 -14.57
C THR A 678 0.24 19.00 -16.05
N SER A 679 0.25 17.77 -16.58
CA SER A 679 -0.03 17.44 -17.99
C SER A 679 -1.24 16.53 -18.17
N GLY A 680 -2.06 16.35 -17.14
CA GLY A 680 -3.27 15.53 -17.20
C GLY A 680 -4.23 15.74 -16.04
N VAL A 681 -5.41 15.16 -16.19
CA VAL A 681 -6.50 15.14 -15.21
C VAL A 681 -7.13 13.74 -15.18
N GLN A 682 -7.70 13.37 -14.04
CA GLN A 682 -8.46 12.14 -13.87
C GLN A 682 -9.96 12.44 -13.79
N SER A 683 -10.74 11.61 -14.47
CA SER A 683 -12.17 11.47 -14.26
C SER A 683 -12.43 10.15 -13.53
N ASP A 684 -13.22 10.14 -12.47
CA ASP A 684 -13.67 8.90 -11.81
C ASP A 684 -15.16 8.98 -11.46
N PHE A 685 -15.76 7.86 -11.06
CA PHE A 685 -17.11 7.80 -10.53
C PHE A 685 -17.31 6.61 -9.58
N PHE A 686 -18.10 6.82 -8.54
CA PHE A 686 -18.52 5.77 -7.61
C PHE A 686 -20.05 5.76 -7.46
N GLY A 687 -20.59 4.60 -7.14
CA GLY A 687 -22.01 4.46 -6.79
C GLY A 687 -22.17 3.84 -5.41
N LYS A 688 -22.99 4.43 -4.55
CA LYS A 688 -23.26 3.98 -3.17
C LYS A 688 -22.01 3.79 -2.31
N GLY A 689 -20.97 4.62 -2.52
CA GLY A 689 -19.69 4.53 -1.82
C GLY A 689 -18.90 3.27 -2.15
N ASN A 690 -19.20 2.61 -3.28
CA ASN A 690 -18.64 1.32 -3.65
C ASN A 690 -17.23 1.45 -4.25
N THR A 691 -16.23 1.71 -3.41
CA THR A 691 -14.81 1.83 -3.78
C THR A 691 -14.09 0.47 -3.93
N THR A 692 -14.80 -0.67 -4.00
CA THR A 692 -14.17 -2.01 -4.01
C THR A 692 -13.30 -2.32 -5.24
N THR A 693 -13.36 -1.50 -6.29
CA THR A 693 -12.52 -1.62 -7.49
C THR A 693 -12.09 -0.24 -7.97
N SER A 694 -10.82 -0.09 -8.34
CA SER A 694 -10.20 1.13 -8.86
C SER A 694 -10.22 1.18 -10.39
N ASP A 695 -11.16 0.49 -11.03
CA ASP A 695 -11.26 0.31 -12.49
C ASP A 695 -12.08 1.40 -13.18
N ARG A 696 -12.62 2.36 -12.42
CA ARG A 696 -13.54 3.41 -12.89
C ARG A 696 -12.87 4.75 -13.18
N GLY A 697 -11.59 4.90 -12.81
CA GLY A 697 -10.77 6.03 -13.23
C GLY A 697 -10.51 6.07 -14.74
N GLY A 698 -10.34 7.27 -15.28
CA GLY A 698 -9.98 7.53 -16.68
C GLY A 698 -9.05 8.74 -16.75
N TYR A 699 -7.94 8.60 -17.47
CA TYR A 699 -6.88 9.61 -17.54
C TYR A 699 -6.95 10.39 -18.85
N HIS A 700 -6.93 11.72 -18.76
CA HIS A 700 -7.02 12.63 -19.89
C HIS A 700 -5.81 13.55 -19.93
N ALA A 701 -5.22 13.73 -21.11
CA ALA A 701 -4.10 14.64 -21.28
C ALA A 701 -4.61 16.09 -21.37
N VAL A 702 -4.02 17.00 -20.58
CA VAL A 702 -4.28 18.44 -20.67
C VAL A 702 -2.99 19.19 -20.33
N SER A 703 -2.45 19.96 -21.28
CA SER A 703 -1.17 20.64 -21.11
C SER A 703 -1.32 21.87 -20.22
N ASN A 704 -0.35 22.14 -19.34
CA ASN A 704 -0.27 23.37 -18.53
C ASN A 704 -1.42 23.53 -17.50
N ALA A 705 -1.93 22.41 -16.97
CA ALA A 705 -3.06 22.36 -16.04
C ALA A 705 -2.86 23.20 -14.75
N ASP A 706 -1.62 23.52 -14.38
CA ASP A 706 -1.22 24.34 -13.24
C ASP A 706 -1.12 25.84 -13.54
N THR A 707 -1.12 26.23 -14.81
CA THR A 707 -0.76 27.59 -15.25
C THR A 707 -1.79 28.22 -16.21
N GLU A 708 -2.51 27.42 -16.99
CA GLU A 708 -3.56 27.84 -17.92
C GLU A 708 -4.98 27.54 -17.40
N TRP A 709 -5.96 28.33 -17.82
CA TRP A 709 -7.36 28.13 -17.44
C TRP A 709 -8.01 27.10 -18.39
N HIS A 710 -8.34 25.92 -17.87
CA HIS A 710 -9.04 24.88 -18.62
C HIS A 710 -10.48 24.74 -18.13
N ASN A 711 -11.38 24.44 -19.06
CA ASN A 711 -12.79 24.15 -18.80
C ASN A 711 -13.01 22.64 -18.64
N TYR A 712 -13.41 22.22 -17.45
CA TYR A 712 -13.74 20.83 -17.13
C TYR A 712 -15.25 20.72 -16.92
N THR A 713 -15.92 19.97 -17.78
CA THR A 713 -17.39 19.85 -17.75
C THR A 713 -17.81 18.39 -17.61
N SER A 714 -18.61 18.11 -16.58
CA SER A 714 -19.32 16.83 -16.41
C SER A 714 -20.78 17.02 -16.81
N TYR A 715 -21.26 16.23 -17.76
CA TYR A 715 -22.68 16.10 -18.11
C TYR A 715 -23.18 14.75 -17.60
N TRP A 716 -24.33 14.74 -16.93
CA TRP A 716 -24.81 13.55 -16.24
C TRP A 716 -26.34 13.44 -16.33
N ASP A 717 -26.84 12.38 -16.94
CA ASP A 717 -28.26 12.01 -16.94
C ASP A 717 -28.47 10.54 -16.51
N LYS A 718 -29.72 10.07 -16.50
CA LYS A 718 -30.06 8.69 -16.12
C LYS A 718 -29.52 7.61 -17.07
N ASP A 719 -29.11 7.98 -18.29
CA ASP A 719 -28.73 7.07 -19.36
C ASP A 719 -27.19 7.08 -19.58
N ARG A 720 -26.51 8.22 -19.37
CA ARG A 720 -25.05 8.36 -19.53
C ARG A 720 -24.43 9.53 -18.74
N LEU A 721 -23.14 9.35 -18.44
CA LEU A 721 -22.23 10.28 -17.81
C LEU A 721 -21.10 10.60 -18.80
N GLU A 722 -20.82 11.87 -19.01
CA GLU A 722 -19.83 12.37 -19.97
C GLU A 722 -18.89 13.38 -19.31
N TRP A 723 -17.61 13.33 -19.68
CA TRP A 723 -16.59 14.29 -19.28
C TRP A 723 -16.00 14.98 -20.51
N TRP A 724 -15.90 16.30 -20.43
CA TRP A 724 -15.45 17.18 -21.50
C TRP A 724 -14.34 18.11 -20.99
N ILE A 725 -13.31 18.34 -21.82
CA ILE A 725 -12.21 19.27 -21.54
C ILE A 725 -12.15 20.30 -22.67
N ASP A 726 -12.20 21.59 -22.35
CA ASP A 726 -12.13 22.72 -23.30
C ASP A 726 -13.16 22.68 -24.46
N GLY A 727 -14.23 21.89 -24.28
CA GLY A 727 -15.29 21.68 -25.28
C GLY A 727 -15.17 20.39 -26.08
N ASP A 728 -14.11 19.60 -25.89
CA ASP A 728 -13.92 18.28 -26.49
C ASP A 728 -14.37 17.16 -25.54
N LEU A 729 -15.14 16.19 -26.04
CA LEU A 729 -15.60 15.02 -25.28
C LEU A 729 -14.43 14.04 -25.10
N VAL A 730 -14.02 13.80 -23.86
CA VAL A 730 -12.89 12.90 -23.54
C VAL A 730 -13.33 11.55 -23.00
N ARG A 731 -14.54 11.44 -22.42
CA ARG A 731 -15.07 10.18 -21.88
C ARG A 731 -16.59 10.12 -21.88
N THR A 732 -17.15 8.93 -22.14
CA THR A 732 -18.56 8.60 -21.90
C THR A 732 -18.65 7.26 -21.15
N VAL A 733 -19.54 7.18 -20.17
CA VAL A 733 -19.90 5.99 -19.40
C VAL A 733 -21.43 5.86 -19.44
N ASN A 734 -21.95 4.74 -19.93
CA ASN A 734 -23.39 4.53 -20.07
C ASN A 734 -23.94 3.77 -18.86
N TYR A 735 -25.15 4.11 -18.42
CA TYR A 735 -25.84 3.44 -17.31
C TYR A 735 -25.81 1.91 -17.44
N SER A 736 -26.06 1.38 -18.65
CA SER A 736 -26.25 -0.06 -18.89
C SER A 736 -24.96 -0.84 -19.24
N GLU A 737 -23.77 -0.29 -19.05
CA GLU A 737 -22.52 -0.96 -19.42
C GLU A 737 -21.89 -1.79 -18.28
N PRO A 738 -20.94 -2.70 -18.57
CA PRO A 738 -20.36 -3.56 -17.53
C PRO A 738 -19.61 -2.79 -16.43
N LEU A 739 -19.02 -1.62 -16.75
CA LEU A 739 -18.21 -0.80 -15.84
C LEU A 739 -19.04 -0.22 -14.68
N THR A 740 -20.29 0.15 -14.94
CA THR A 740 -21.26 0.59 -13.93
C THR A 740 -21.91 -0.58 -13.18
N VAL A 741 -21.52 -1.82 -13.51
CA VAL A 741 -22.22 -3.05 -13.10
C VAL A 741 -23.70 -3.00 -13.52
N TYR A 742 -23.94 -2.62 -14.79
CA TYR A 742 -25.28 -2.49 -15.38
C TYR A 742 -26.22 -1.57 -14.57
N GLY A 743 -25.68 -0.43 -14.12
CA GLY A 743 -26.41 0.63 -13.42
C GLY A 743 -26.32 0.57 -11.90
N LYS A 744 -25.83 -0.53 -11.31
CA LYS A 744 -25.77 -0.70 -9.85
C LYS A 744 -24.79 0.27 -9.17
N ASN A 745 -23.66 0.53 -9.81
CA ASN A 745 -22.62 1.46 -9.34
C ASN A 745 -22.62 2.76 -10.17
N TYR A 746 -23.70 3.05 -10.90
CA TYR A 746 -23.83 4.30 -11.64
C TYR A 746 -24.33 5.42 -10.68
N PRO A 747 -23.75 6.63 -10.72
CA PRO A 747 -24.24 7.77 -9.94
C PRO A 747 -25.66 8.12 -10.38
N GLN A 748 -26.63 8.10 -9.44
CA GLN A 748 -28.05 8.14 -9.77
C GLN A 748 -28.92 8.79 -8.67
N THR A 749 -28.33 9.52 -7.74
CA THR A 749 -29.02 10.25 -6.65
C THR A 749 -28.52 11.70 -6.55
N PRO A 750 -29.30 12.64 -5.98
CA PRO A 750 -28.93 14.05 -5.95
C PRO A 750 -27.54 14.32 -5.34
N CYS A 751 -26.71 15.14 -6.00
CA CYS A 751 -25.35 15.45 -5.59
C CYS A 751 -25.15 16.93 -5.25
N GLN A 752 -24.36 17.21 -4.20
CA GLN A 752 -23.75 18.52 -3.96
C GLN A 752 -22.53 18.72 -4.85
N VAL A 753 -22.19 19.97 -5.17
CA VAL A 753 -20.88 20.34 -5.71
C VAL A 753 -19.90 20.50 -4.57
N LYS A 754 -18.76 19.82 -4.62
CA LYS A 754 -17.65 19.97 -3.67
C LYS A 754 -16.39 20.37 -4.42
N VAL A 755 -15.64 21.32 -3.87
CA VAL A 755 -14.39 21.85 -4.45
C VAL A 755 -13.32 21.84 -3.36
N SER A 756 -12.17 21.22 -3.63
CA SER A 756 -11.16 21.02 -2.61
C SER A 756 -9.74 20.96 -3.17
N ASN A 757 -8.81 21.56 -2.42
CA ASN A 757 -7.39 21.30 -2.53
C ASN A 757 -6.94 20.66 -1.21
N TRP A 758 -6.46 19.41 -1.29
CA TRP A 758 -6.20 18.59 -0.11
C TRP A 758 -4.96 17.70 -0.27
N PRO A 759 -4.29 17.33 0.84
CA PRO A 759 -3.10 16.50 0.78
C PRO A 759 -3.46 15.01 0.91
N VAL A 760 -3.22 14.24 -0.15
CA VAL A 760 -3.28 12.77 -0.09
C VAL A 760 -1.95 12.16 0.36
N GLY A 761 -0.83 12.84 0.09
CA GLY A 761 0.53 12.41 0.43
C GLY A 761 0.90 12.60 1.90
N VAL A 762 -0.01 12.31 2.84
CA VAL A 762 0.24 12.50 4.28
C VAL A 762 0.66 11.19 4.94
N LYS A 763 1.52 11.30 5.95
CA LYS A 763 2.08 10.12 6.63
C LYS A 763 0.97 9.30 7.32
N GLY A 764 0.88 8.02 6.99
CA GLY A 764 -0.15 7.10 7.49
C GLY A 764 -1.36 6.89 6.56
N GLN A 765 -1.33 7.45 5.35
CA GLN A 765 -2.25 7.08 4.27
C GLN A 765 -1.91 5.73 3.65
N SER A 766 -2.85 5.14 2.91
CA SER A 766 -2.62 3.87 2.21
C SER A 766 -1.55 4.03 1.11
N VAL A 767 -0.82 2.95 0.81
CA VAL A 767 0.22 2.97 -0.23
C VAL A 767 -0.37 3.40 -1.58
N GLY A 768 -1.55 2.90 -1.97
CA GLY A 768 -2.23 3.32 -3.20
C GLY A 768 -2.57 4.82 -3.23
N ASN A 769 -2.99 5.40 -2.11
CA ASN A 769 -3.22 6.85 -1.98
C ASN A 769 -1.91 7.65 -2.14
N LEU A 770 -0.80 7.16 -1.58
CA LEU A 770 0.51 7.78 -1.72
C LEU A 770 1.05 7.67 -3.15
N GLU A 771 0.98 6.49 -3.77
CA GLU A 771 1.40 6.26 -5.16
C GLU A 771 0.60 7.11 -6.14
N TRP A 772 -0.74 7.11 -6.02
CA TRP A 772 -1.64 7.95 -6.81
C TRP A 772 -1.34 9.45 -6.64
N GLY A 773 -1.03 9.90 -5.42
CA GLY A 773 -0.59 11.27 -5.16
C GLY A 773 0.82 11.61 -5.68
N GLY A 774 1.62 10.65 -6.13
CA GLY A 774 3.02 10.86 -6.52
C GLY A 774 3.99 10.99 -5.34
N GLY A 775 3.66 10.38 -4.19
CA GLY A 775 4.47 10.32 -2.98
C GLY A 775 4.02 11.26 -1.86
N LEU A 776 4.86 11.41 -0.84
CA LEU A 776 4.60 12.28 0.31
C LEU A 776 4.65 13.76 -0.07
N VAL A 777 3.82 14.57 0.58
CA VAL A 777 3.85 16.03 0.47
C VAL A 777 5.15 16.56 1.06
N ASN A 778 5.91 17.29 0.24
CA ASN A 778 7.03 18.07 0.77
C ASN A 778 6.53 19.39 1.36
N TRP A 779 6.26 19.40 2.67
CA TRP A 779 5.75 20.56 3.40
C TRP A 779 6.66 21.80 3.39
N THR A 780 7.92 21.71 2.94
CA THR A 780 8.73 22.93 2.70
C THR A 780 8.25 23.76 1.52
N ASN A 781 7.39 23.19 0.66
CA ASN A 781 6.92 23.82 -0.57
C ASN A 781 5.56 24.53 -0.42
N VAL A 782 5.02 24.63 0.80
CA VAL A 782 3.82 25.46 1.05
C VAL A 782 4.10 26.93 0.71
N PRO A 783 3.12 27.68 0.14
CA PRO A 783 1.74 27.29 -0.12
C PRO A 783 1.56 26.42 -1.38
N PHE A 784 0.60 25.49 -1.33
CA PHE A 784 0.06 24.82 -2.51
C PHE A 784 -1.30 25.41 -2.86
N THR A 785 -1.47 25.91 -4.09
CA THR A 785 -2.66 26.70 -4.48
C THR A 785 -3.31 26.15 -5.73
N MET A 786 -4.59 25.79 -5.62
CA MET A 786 -5.52 25.56 -6.73
C MET A 786 -6.31 26.86 -6.92
N SER A 787 -6.51 27.32 -8.15
CA SER A 787 -7.31 28.51 -8.45
C SER A 787 -8.56 28.12 -9.23
N VAL A 788 -9.71 28.71 -8.87
CA VAL A 788 -10.98 28.51 -9.57
C VAL A 788 -11.50 29.86 -10.06
N GLN A 789 -11.77 29.98 -11.36
CA GLN A 789 -12.27 31.23 -11.98
C GLN A 789 -13.80 31.32 -11.89
N LYS A 790 -14.48 30.25 -12.28
CA LYS A 790 -15.93 30.14 -12.25
C LYS A 790 -16.37 28.69 -12.13
N ILE A 791 -17.57 28.50 -11.58
CA ILE A 791 -18.31 27.24 -11.68
C ILE A 791 -19.70 27.57 -12.21
N ARG A 792 -20.13 26.87 -13.27
CA ARG A 792 -21.51 26.87 -13.76
C ARG A 792 -22.14 25.53 -13.40
N VAL A 793 -23.34 25.58 -12.82
CA VAL A 793 -24.12 24.40 -12.47
C VAL A 793 -25.51 24.53 -13.09
N GLN A 794 -25.94 23.49 -13.78
CA GLN A 794 -27.26 23.37 -14.37
C GLN A 794 -27.96 22.15 -13.79
N ASP A 795 -29.05 22.38 -13.07
CA ASP A 795 -29.98 21.35 -12.65
C ASP A 795 -30.96 21.06 -13.80
N PHE A 796 -31.18 19.78 -14.15
CA PHE A 796 -32.21 19.40 -15.13
C PHE A 796 -33.62 19.42 -14.54
N HIS A 797 -33.75 19.55 -13.22
CA HIS A 797 -35.02 19.70 -12.53
C HIS A 797 -35.27 21.15 -12.08
N SER A 798 -36.53 21.42 -11.70
CA SER A 798 -36.99 22.74 -11.23
C SER A 798 -37.78 22.64 -9.92
N GLY A 799 -37.60 21.55 -9.17
CA GLY A 799 -38.20 21.34 -7.86
C GLY A 799 -37.63 22.26 -6.78
N LYS A 800 -38.19 22.16 -5.57
CA LYS A 800 -37.65 22.85 -4.38
C LYS A 800 -36.65 22.01 -3.61
N GLU A 801 -36.83 20.69 -3.62
CA GLU A 801 -36.04 19.69 -2.90
C GLU A 801 -36.24 18.30 -3.53
N TYR A 802 -35.30 17.39 -3.27
CA TYR A 802 -35.39 15.98 -3.63
C TYR A 802 -35.60 15.14 -2.39
N LYS A 803 -36.49 14.17 -2.45
CA LYS A 803 -36.81 13.32 -1.30
C LYS A 803 -36.65 11.85 -1.65
N TYR A 804 -35.85 11.14 -0.88
CA TYR A 804 -35.77 9.68 -0.93
C TYR A 804 -37.09 9.06 -0.46
N SER A 805 -37.76 8.32 -1.34
CA SER A 805 -39.00 7.58 -1.04
C SER A 805 -38.73 6.18 -0.49
N GLY A 806 -37.47 5.79 -0.36
CA GLY A 806 -37.01 4.52 0.22
C GLY A 806 -35.50 4.52 0.50
N HIS A 807 -34.92 3.32 0.64
CA HIS A 807 -33.49 3.10 0.96
C HIS A 807 -32.73 2.39 -0.16
N THR A 808 -33.21 2.47 -1.42
CA THR A 808 -32.62 1.72 -2.55
C THR A 808 -31.45 2.44 -3.20
N GLY A 809 -31.34 3.76 -3.05
CA GLY A 809 -30.34 4.57 -3.75
C GLY A 809 -30.52 4.57 -5.28
N THR A 810 -31.74 4.30 -5.78
CA THR A 810 -32.02 4.29 -7.22
C THR A 810 -32.68 5.59 -7.64
N TYR A 811 -32.46 6.06 -8.87
CA TYR A 811 -33.01 7.35 -9.32
C TYR A 811 -34.56 7.34 -9.32
N GLU A 812 -35.19 6.18 -9.49
CA GLU A 812 -36.65 6.01 -9.36
C GLU A 812 -37.17 6.16 -7.92
N SER A 813 -36.28 6.15 -6.92
CA SER A 813 -36.61 6.41 -5.51
C SER A 813 -36.50 7.89 -5.11
N ILE A 814 -36.24 8.78 -6.06
CA ILE A 814 -36.08 10.22 -5.82
C ILE A 814 -37.36 10.97 -6.23
N ASP A 815 -38.14 11.39 -5.24
CA ASP A 815 -39.29 12.28 -5.43
C ASP A 815 -38.80 13.73 -5.64
N VAL A 816 -38.92 14.25 -6.86
CA VAL A 816 -38.67 15.67 -7.16
C VAL A 816 -39.86 16.50 -6.67
N VAL A 817 -39.72 17.18 -5.53
CA VAL A 817 -40.85 17.88 -4.91
C VAL A 817 -41.08 19.23 -5.59
N SER A 818 -42.28 19.45 -6.12
CA SER A 818 -42.66 20.68 -6.80
C SER A 818 -42.63 21.90 -5.87
N GLY A 819 -42.05 23.01 -6.33
CA GLY A 819 -42.08 24.31 -5.66
C GLY A 819 -40.92 25.19 -6.12
N ASN A 820 -40.73 26.34 -5.48
CA ASN A 820 -39.58 27.21 -5.74
C ASN A 820 -38.39 26.77 -4.88
N SER A 821 -37.25 26.48 -5.52
CA SER A 821 -35.97 26.28 -4.84
C SER A 821 -35.59 27.51 -3.99
N THR A 822 -35.09 27.24 -2.77
CA THR A 822 -34.47 28.23 -1.88
C THR A 822 -33.21 28.80 -2.52
N ALA A 823 -32.35 27.96 -3.08
CA ALA A 823 -31.13 28.38 -3.77
C ALA A 823 -31.44 29.31 -4.95
N LYS A 824 -32.39 28.94 -5.82
CA LYS A 824 -32.89 29.81 -6.90
C LYS A 824 -33.43 31.14 -6.38
N THR A 825 -34.05 31.16 -5.20
CA THR A 825 -34.58 32.38 -4.58
C THR A 825 -33.46 33.29 -4.07
N GLN A 826 -32.40 32.74 -3.47
CA GLN A 826 -31.22 33.52 -3.06
C GLN A 826 -30.42 34.03 -4.28
N ILE A 827 -30.21 33.20 -5.31
CA ILE A 827 -29.55 33.59 -6.57
C ILE A 827 -30.23 34.80 -7.23
N ASN A 828 -31.57 34.87 -7.19
CA ASN A 828 -32.35 35.97 -7.75
C ASN A 828 -32.59 37.14 -6.77
N LYS A 829 -32.01 37.09 -5.56
CA LYS A 829 -32.13 38.14 -4.56
C LYS A 829 -31.32 39.35 -4.99
N LYS A 830 -31.96 40.52 -5.03
CA LYS A 830 -31.27 41.78 -5.32
C LYS A 830 -30.18 42.01 -4.26
N PRO A 831 -28.92 42.30 -4.63
CA PRO A 831 -27.85 42.57 -3.67
C PRO A 831 -28.23 43.69 -2.70
N ALA A 832 -27.85 43.54 -1.43
CA ALA A 832 -28.05 44.58 -0.43
C ALA A 832 -27.14 45.79 -0.72
N GLU A 833 -27.69 47.00 -0.62
CA GLU A 833 -26.94 48.23 -0.86
C GLU A 833 -25.68 48.31 0.02
N THR A 834 -24.56 48.68 -0.60
CA THR A 834 -23.27 48.82 0.06
C THR A 834 -23.29 49.94 1.11
N LEU A 835 -22.33 49.94 2.03
CA LEU A 835 -22.17 51.06 2.98
C LEU A 835 -21.92 52.40 2.29
N ALA A 836 -21.31 52.41 1.09
CA ALA A 836 -21.14 53.62 0.29
C ALA A 836 -22.48 54.12 -0.29
N GLN A 837 -23.29 53.23 -0.88
CA GLN A 837 -24.62 53.58 -1.38
C GLN A 837 -25.55 54.04 -0.24
N LYS A 838 -25.56 53.32 0.89
CA LYS A 838 -26.29 53.71 2.10
C LYS A 838 -25.79 55.02 2.72
N TRP A 839 -24.52 55.38 2.51
CA TRP A 839 -23.96 56.65 2.94
C TRP A 839 -24.37 57.78 1.99
N ASP A 840 -24.36 57.56 0.68
CA ASP A 840 -24.79 58.56 -0.30
C ASP A 840 -26.32 58.82 -0.23
N ASP A 841 -27.11 57.81 0.15
CA ASP A 841 -28.55 57.92 0.41
C ASP A 841 -28.90 58.57 1.76
N LEU A 842 -27.93 58.89 2.62
CA LEU A 842 -28.19 59.70 3.82
C LEU A 842 -28.58 61.13 3.43
N GLY A 843 -29.66 61.65 4.02
CA GLY A 843 -29.99 63.07 3.91
C GLY A 843 -28.91 63.95 4.55
N THR A 844 -28.68 65.14 4.01
CA THR A 844 -27.59 66.06 4.40
C THR A 844 -27.49 66.32 5.91
N GLY A 845 -28.62 66.34 6.63
CA GLY A 845 -28.63 66.49 8.09
C GLY A 845 -28.00 65.31 8.86
N ALA A 846 -28.09 64.09 8.32
CA ALA A 846 -27.48 62.89 8.91
C ALA A 846 -25.96 62.88 8.70
N HIS A 847 -25.47 63.27 7.51
CA HIS A 847 -24.02 63.49 7.28
C HIS A 847 -23.44 64.48 8.28
N ILE A 848 -24.10 65.64 8.46
CA ILE A 848 -23.67 66.68 9.41
C ILE A 848 -23.65 66.13 10.84
N GLY A 849 -24.64 65.34 11.24
CA GLY A 849 -24.69 64.71 12.55
C GLY A 849 -23.51 63.76 12.81
N VAL A 850 -23.15 62.93 11.83
CA VAL A 850 -21.99 62.01 11.93
C VAL A 850 -20.67 62.79 11.99
N TYR A 851 -20.48 63.81 11.15
CA TYR A 851 -19.26 64.64 11.18
C TYR A 851 -19.12 65.40 12.50
N ALA A 852 -20.21 65.96 13.03
CA ALA A 852 -20.20 66.64 14.32
C ALA A 852 -19.87 65.67 15.49
N GLY A 853 -20.45 64.47 15.49
CA GLY A 853 -20.14 63.43 16.47
C GLY A 853 -18.67 63.00 16.44
N ALA A 854 -18.11 62.78 15.24
CA ALA A 854 -16.70 62.43 15.06
C ALA A 854 -15.75 63.55 15.54
N ALA A 855 -16.07 64.82 15.27
CA ALA A 855 -15.29 65.96 15.74
C ALA A 855 -15.28 66.08 17.29
N VAL A 856 -16.42 65.86 17.94
CA VAL A 856 -16.53 65.85 19.41
C VAL A 856 -15.74 64.68 20.01
N ALA A 857 -15.84 63.48 19.43
CA ALA A 857 -15.06 62.32 19.88
C ALA A 857 -13.54 62.56 19.76
N GLY A 858 -13.09 63.13 18.64
CA GLY A 858 -11.69 63.53 18.43
C GLY A 858 -11.20 64.55 19.46
N ALA A 859 -11.99 65.59 19.74
CA ALA A 859 -11.66 66.59 20.75
C ALA A 859 -11.57 66.00 22.17
N LEU A 860 -12.43 65.04 22.52
CA LEU A 860 -12.38 64.33 23.79
C LEU A 860 -11.13 63.43 23.91
N LEU A 861 -10.75 62.73 22.84
CA LEU A 861 -9.53 61.91 22.81
C LEU A 861 -8.26 62.75 22.95
N ILE A 862 -8.16 63.88 22.24
CA ILE A 862 -7.03 64.82 22.38
C ILE A 862 -6.96 65.37 23.82
N SER A 863 -8.12 65.70 24.41
CA SER A 863 -8.21 66.20 25.78
C SER A 863 -7.79 65.15 26.83
N ALA A 864 -8.20 63.89 26.64
CA ALA A 864 -7.79 62.77 27.49
C ALA A 864 -6.29 62.48 27.38
N PHE A 865 -5.73 62.54 26.17
CA PHE A 865 -4.30 62.39 25.93
C PHE A 865 -3.48 63.52 26.58
N ALA A 866 -3.92 64.77 26.43
CA ALA A 866 -3.29 65.92 27.10
C ALA A 866 -3.31 65.78 28.64
N TRP A 867 -4.44 65.33 29.21
CA TRP A 867 -4.54 65.05 30.64
C TRP A 867 -3.60 63.93 31.10
N PHE A 868 -3.49 62.85 30.33
CA PHE A 868 -2.55 61.75 30.59
C PHE A 868 -1.10 62.25 30.62
N CYS A 869 -0.68 63.01 29.61
CA CYS A 869 0.66 63.60 29.56
C CYS A 869 0.94 64.56 30.72
N ILE A 870 -0.04 65.37 31.12
CA ILE A 870 0.08 66.27 32.29
C ILE A 870 0.24 65.46 33.58
N ARG A 871 -0.54 64.38 33.76
CA ARG A 871 -0.45 63.50 34.94
C ARG A 871 0.91 62.82 35.01
N GLN A 872 1.35 62.18 33.93
CA GLN A 872 2.66 61.51 33.86
C GLN A 872 3.83 62.48 34.16
N ARG A 873 3.72 63.75 33.74
CA ARG A 873 4.70 64.81 34.05
C ARG A 873 4.67 65.27 35.51
N ARG A 874 3.54 65.13 36.23
CA ARG A 874 3.46 65.38 37.68
C ARG A 874 4.05 64.21 38.47
N ASP A 875 3.71 62.98 38.08
CA ASP A 875 4.21 61.76 38.73
C ASP A 875 5.75 61.64 38.58
N GLY A 876 6.30 61.96 37.41
CA GLY A 876 7.75 62.02 37.20
C GLY A 876 8.48 63.11 38.00
N LYS A 877 7.82 64.25 38.31
CA LYS A 877 8.37 65.25 39.24
C LYS A 877 8.38 64.74 40.68
N LEU A 878 7.34 64.00 41.09
CA LEU A 878 7.25 63.41 42.44
C LEU A 878 8.32 62.34 42.63
N GLN A 879 8.52 61.46 41.65
CA GLN A 879 9.57 60.44 41.68
C GLN A 879 10.98 61.03 41.76
N ARG A 880 11.25 62.13 41.04
CA ARG A 880 12.56 62.82 41.13
C ARG A 880 12.80 63.41 42.51
N ALA A 881 11.80 64.07 43.10
CA ALA A 881 11.92 64.61 44.46
C ALA A 881 12.13 63.53 45.54
N LEU A 882 11.52 62.34 45.36
CA LEU A 882 11.75 61.18 46.24
C LEU A 882 13.15 60.58 46.07
N HIS A 883 13.68 60.54 44.84
CA HIS A 883 15.03 60.03 44.56
C HIS A 883 16.12 60.96 45.10
N ASP A 884 15.97 62.28 44.92
CA ASP A 884 16.90 63.28 45.46
C ASP A 884 16.96 63.17 47.00
N GLY A 885 15.82 63.03 47.68
CA GLY A 885 15.76 62.84 49.14
C GLY A 885 16.34 61.51 49.65
N GLN A 886 16.40 60.46 48.82
CA GLN A 886 17.06 59.20 49.17
C GLN A 886 18.59 59.30 49.04
N ASN A 887 19.10 59.99 48.00
CA ASN A 887 20.53 60.26 47.84
C ASN A 887 21.11 61.07 49.01
N ASP A 888 20.39 62.09 49.48
CA ASP A 888 20.82 62.89 50.65
C ASP A 888 20.91 62.04 51.93
N ALA A 889 19.96 61.12 52.13
CA ALA A 889 19.99 60.20 53.27
C ALA A 889 21.15 59.19 53.20
N GLU A 890 21.47 58.67 52.02
CA GLU A 890 22.67 57.83 51.82
C GLU A 890 23.97 58.60 52.07
N LEU A 891 24.08 59.85 51.58
CA LEU A 891 25.28 60.67 51.78
C LEU A 891 25.54 60.98 53.26
N ILE A 892 24.49 61.24 54.06
CA ILE A 892 24.60 61.43 55.51
C ILE A 892 25.08 60.15 56.19
N ASN A 893 24.46 59.01 55.88
CA ASN A 893 24.81 57.71 56.47
C ASN A 893 26.24 57.28 56.09
N LEU A 894 26.69 57.59 54.88
CA LEU A 894 28.06 57.32 54.41
C LEU A 894 29.10 58.24 55.08
N ALA A 895 28.72 59.46 55.47
CA ALA A 895 29.54 60.35 56.30
C ALA A 895 29.66 59.88 57.75
N GLU A 896 28.55 59.44 58.38
CA GLU A 896 28.57 58.87 59.75
C GLU A 896 29.41 57.59 59.82
N ASN A 897 29.30 56.70 58.83
CA ASN A 897 30.12 55.48 58.78
C ASN A 897 31.61 55.79 58.60
N LYS A 898 31.98 56.82 57.81
CA LYS A 898 33.38 57.30 57.72
C LYS A 898 33.90 57.87 59.05
N MET A 899 33.04 58.56 59.82
CA MET A 899 33.40 59.06 61.16
C MET A 899 33.62 57.92 62.16
N ARG A 900 32.72 56.93 62.21
CA ARG A 900 32.87 55.73 63.06
C ARG A 900 34.12 54.93 62.70
N TRP A 901 34.40 54.76 61.42
CA TRP A 901 35.60 54.06 60.95
C TRP A 901 36.89 54.76 61.42
N ARG A 902 37.00 56.09 61.24
CA ARG A 902 38.14 56.87 61.74
C ARG A 902 38.31 56.80 63.27
N GLN A 903 37.23 56.80 64.04
CA GLN A 903 37.31 56.58 65.49
C GLN A 903 37.84 55.18 65.84
N SER A 904 37.48 54.15 65.08
CA SER A 904 37.98 52.78 65.31
C SER A 904 39.47 52.61 65.00
N GLU A 905 40.01 53.34 64.01
CA GLU A 905 41.47 53.37 63.74
C GLU A 905 42.25 54.14 64.81
N LEU A 906 41.73 55.28 65.28
CA LEU A 906 42.32 56.06 66.38
C LEU A 906 42.39 55.27 67.70
N PHE A 907 41.42 54.39 67.95
CA PHE A 907 41.47 53.45 69.08
C PHE A 907 42.54 52.36 68.92
N ARG A 908 42.83 51.91 67.69
CA ARG A 908 43.88 50.92 67.41
C ARG A 908 45.30 51.49 67.46
N GLN A 909 45.51 52.76 67.15
CA GLN A 909 46.85 53.37 67.22
C GLN A 909 47.28 53.83 68.62
N ASN A 910 46.34 53.99 69.57
CA ASN A 910 46.65 54.49 70.92
C ASN A 910 46.82 53.42 72.01
N GLN A 911 46.65 52.13 71.72
CA GLN A 911 47.04 51.06 72.65
C GLN A 911 48.55 50.80 72.61
N LYS A 912 49.31 51.66 73.30
CA LYS A 912 50.64 51.27 73.79
C LYS A 912 50.51 50.09 74.75
N TYR A 913 51.38 49.12 74.57
CA TYR A 913 51.60 47.98 75.48
C TYR A 913 51.68 48.40 76.95
N GLN A 914 50.96 47.70 77.81
CA GLN A 914 51.27 47.54 79.23
C GLN A 914 51.73 46.08 79.43
N PRO A 915 52.94 45.82 79.95
CA PRO A 915 53.34 44.48 80.35
C PRO A 915 52.69 44.10 81.70
N VAL A 916 52.33 42.82 81.81
CA VAL A 916 51.61 42.17 82.92
C VAL A 916 52.49 42.08 84.19
N PRO A 917 51.91 42.30 85.37
CA PRO A 917 51.75 41.21 86.35
C PRO A 917 50.31 40.71 86.52
#